data_AF-A0A8X6WNA7-F1
#
_entry.id   AF-A0A8X6WNA7-F1
#
_cell.length_a   1.000
_cell.length_b   1.000
_cell.length_c   1.000
_cell.angle_alpha   90.00
_cell.angle_beta   90.00
_cell.angle_gamma   90.00
#
_symmetry.space_group_name_H-M   'P 1'
#
loop_
_entity.id
_entity.type
_entity.pdbx_description
1 polymer ?
#
loop_
_entity_poly.entity_id
_entity_poly.type
_entity_poly.pdbx_seq_one_letter_code
_entity_poly.pdbx_strand_id
1 'polypeptide(L)'
;MATPESEDIRMEHIRITSQQVLDYDIGHWKELIWKEENQAIIKDFLDTPATTLLLVHFDKNEKLILSLELPSKHYIPKNVCFFLKSNLIISVDNYKEEITFGNISDLPLNQYHDLFGKVIAPIFCNSSNNSRWPDEIALDIANHFQDFQTTLSYHVGLAEEKTILLIPETAKLIENYEVNDMQECDNFDWELRKIFNSITEMLSNWIPIVREILELTPEHILSQVDQSPNSEVLFWNERKNNLENIYNQVNNPLIQKMVLALEKTNNCHFLNFRMLLQDIAEGLDEAREICENFKAMSYKLQELDTCTVQELLHILPDVMILITSSWFQSKYYRSVPSRVIVLMQKICCLLIEKVHQFLDPLNLFKRDRDETKTNVKLSLDMVNLLLKSYYECREQAEVEDDFTKPYPWEFPDERIFSQFEKFILRLDEVHEIFSAADVYFNIPYQKLINIHQTPYKKRLEDLQSRFAEVYKIFELSTYNALDLQCEAFVQDFLIFSEKLQELDPKLGIAIGQLISLFEEVVKRPLAQDEFRKLISSHVINIYAEFLNAKQNYSNFMTLLDKSKECFIYKNLPEISSSLQWSIDLEKQLISTTEPLSQVEHYFEDSDNYKYTLKTYQEMRDLLSKFEDHMLERWKSKLNKLDEKLNKVLFISIIESQLLLNFDSEVSEIAQEIRYLKLIKKDNLLPAEANNFNNVCQDILLSQSLLACSVRWYNNLSQSLVAFERELISEQWNEIDELMKQGYSKTWISDDLLSYAQQVYDLTKSVYEVVIETKKNVLKIEKFIESWKDIPIYVRETPNSLMDFKDVITPAVRKQVQYIKDTSRRMTDVLQKNLELFKSDPNSDEWQGYLYYLDSIIEKGLKDTIKCSLEYIFKNTDPQNKKIAPFYKVCMLLEQDITFRPPLDTREEGSLSSIFNSVLEQIYSLAKETKSLSKSDSDFYDTICRDIGLETIKLSIKKNVSDGINKTLAESKQFRKYSDLWSKDIDEVLTDFVLHGPMPDIEEDEFMEEVIQELKPPTEEEFKTEIAQFDQLQKRLDDIPLVIEIESWLILDVTFFKETILTLIQKWSTSYKKKLVELKSLGKLRVIEEDG
;
A
#
# COMPACT_ATOMS: atom_id res chain seq x y z
N MET A 1 -33.72 -7.64 59.88
CA MET A 1 -34.44 -6.47 60.42
C MET A 1 -35.93 -6.77 60.34
N ALA A 2 -36.65 -6.29 61.35
CA ALA A 2 -38.00 -6.69 61.79
C ALA A 2 -39.04 -6.99 60.71
N THR A 3 -39.77 -8.09 60.94
CA THR A 3 -41.12 -8.33 60.45
C THR A 3 -42.06 -7.20 60.89
N PRO A 4 -42.85 -6.57 60.01
CA PRO A 4 -44.06 -5.92 60.45
C PRO A 4 -45.14 -7.01 60.58
N GLU A 5 -45.28 -7.58 61.77
CA GLU A 5 -46.57 -8.16 62.16
C GLU A 5 -47.56 -6.99 62.19
N SER A 6 -48.38 -6.85 61.14
CA SER A 6 -49.55 -6.01 61.20
C SER A 6 -50.62 -6.75 62.01
N GLU A 7 -50.77 -6.38 63.28
CA GLU A 7 -51.81 -6.81 64.22
C GLU A 7 -53.23 -6.36 63.79
N ASP A 8 -53.65 -6.66 62.55
CA ASP A 8 -55.03 -6.43 62.11
C ASP A 8 -55.76 -7.77 61.95
N ILE A 9 -56.62 -8.08 62.92
CA ILE A 9 -57.43 -9.30 62.99
C ILE A 9 -58.31 -9.47 61.74
N ARG A 10 -58.68 -8.35 61.08
CA ARG A 10 -59.49 -8.36 59.85
C ARG A 10 -58.69 -8.89 58.65
N MET A 11 -57.43 -8.48 58.51
CA MET A 11 -56.54 -8.98 57.45
C MET A 11 -56.18 -10.46 57.68
N GLU A 12 -56.01 -10.85 58.95
CA GLU A 12 -55.78 -12.24 59.32
C GLU A 12 -56.99 -13.12 59.02
N HIS A 13 -58.22 -12.60 59.16
CA HIS A 13 -59.42 -13.31 58.73
C HIS A 13 -59.39 -13.60 57.24
N ILE A 14 -59.16 -12.56 56.41
CA ILE A 14 -59.08 -12.68 54.95
C ILE A 14 -58.03 -13.74 54.57
N ARG A 15 -56.85 -13.68 55.19
CA ARG A 15 -55.76 -14.66 55.00
C ARG A 15 -56.21 -16.08 55.26
N ILE A 16 -56.80 -16.35 56.43
CA ILE A 16 -57.19 -17.71 56.83
C ILE A 16 -58.25 -18.26 55.87
N THR A 17 -59.23 -17.44 55.52
CA THR A 17 -60.29 -17.85 54.58
C THR A 17 -59.77 -18.07 53.17
N SER A 18 -58.92 -17.18 52.64
CA SER A 18 -58.33 -17.38 51.31
C SER A 18 -57.40 -18.58 51.29
N GLN A 19 -56.67 -18.84 52.37
CA GLN A 19 -55.84 -20.04 52.50
C GLN A 19 -56.67 -21.32 52.52
N GLN A 20 -57.81 -21.34 53.21
CA GLN A 20 -58.71 -22.50 53.22
C GLN A 20 -59.36 -22.76 51.86
N VAL A 21 -59.65 -21.69 51.10
CA VAL A 21 -60.31 -21.80 49.79
C VAL A 21 -59.33 -22.14 48.66
N LEU A 22 -58.11 -21.61 48.71
CA LEU A 22 -57.12 -21.73 47.62
C LEU A 22 -55.97 -22.71 47.92
N ASP A 23 -55.89 -23.25 49.14
CA ASP A 23 -54.91 -24.22 49.61
C ASP A 23 -53.44 -23.86 49.30
N TYR A 24 -53.03 -22.64 49.68
CA TYR A 24 -51.67 -22.14 49.45
C TYR A 24 -50.78 -22.13 50.70
N ASP A 25 -49.47 -22.24 50.50
CA ASP A 25 -48.47 -22.10 51.57
C ASP A 25 -48.37 -20.67 52.10
N ILE A 26 -48.18 -20.54 53.43
CA ILE A 26 -48.04 -19.25 54.13
C ILE A 26 -46.94 -18.36 53.51
N GLY A 27 -45.94 -18.95 52.86
CA GLY A 27 -44.89 -18.24 52.12
C GLY A 27 -45.44 -17.31 51.03
N HIS A 28 -46.41 -17.76 50.24
CA HIS A 28 -47.01 -16.97 49.16
C HIS A 28 -47.75 -15.74 49.68
N TRP A 29 -48.43 -15.86 50.82
CA TRP A 29 -49.08 -14.72 51.48
C TRP A 29 -48.08 -13.71 52.04
N LYS A 30 -46.94 -14.19 52.57
CA LYS A 30 -45.86 -13.32 53.07
C LYS A 30 -45.22 -12.52 51.93
N GLU A 31 -44.97 -13.14 50.78
CA GLU A 31 -44.46 -12.45 49.60
C GLU A 31 -45.46 -11.41 49.05
N LEU A 32 -46.76 -11.73 49.10
CA LEU A 32 -47.82 -10.81 48.68
C LEU A 32 -47.89 -9.59 49.58
N ILE A 33 -47.92 -9.77 50.90
CA ILE A 33 -48.01 -8.69 51.89
C ILE A 33 -46.73 -7.87 51.97
N TRP A 34 -45.56 -8.42 51.59
CA TRP A 34 -44.30 -7.66 51.58
C TRP A 34 -44.37 -6.42 50.67
N LYS A 35 -45.26 -6.40 49.67
CA LYS A 35 -45.51 -5.24 48.83
C LYS A 35 -46.50 -4.28 49.49
N GLU A 36 -46.08 -3.04 49.73
CA GLU A 36 -46.92 -2.00 50.35
C GLU A 36 -48.21 -1.70 49.56
N GLU A 37 -48.15 -1.81 48.22
CA GLU A 37 -49.30 -1.63 47.33
C GLU A 37 -50.44 -2.63 47.63
N ASN A 38 -50.11 -3.89 47.93
CA ASN A 38 -51.09 -4.93 48.24
C ASN A 38 -51.73 -4.74 49.61
N GLN A 39 -50.95 -4.23 50.59
CA GLN A 39 -51.51 -3.87 51.90
C GLN A 39 -52.49 -2.69 51.78
N ALA A 40 -52.21 -1.74 50.89
CA ALA A 40 -53.11 -0.64 50.63
C ALA A 40 -54.44 -1.11 50.04
N ILE A 41 -54.43 -2.10 49.12
CA ILE A 41 -55.65 -2.67 48.52
C ILE A 41 -56.56 -3.33 49.59
N ILE A 42 -55.99 -4.12 50.51
CA ILE A 42 -56.79 -4.75 51.57
C ILE A 42 -57.36 -3.68 52.51
N LYS A 43 -56.57 -2.67 52.88
CA LYS A 43 -57.04 -1.57 53.71
C LYS A 43 -58.13 -0.75 53.03
N ASP A 44 -57.99 -0.50 51.73
CA ASP A 44 -59.02 0.20 50.95
C ASP A 44 -60.33 -0.61 50.95
N PHE A 45 -60.26 -1.92 50.72
CA PHE A 45 -61.42 -2.80 50.87
C PHE A 45 -62.03 -2.78 52.28
N LEU A 46 -61.25 -2.69 53.35
CA LEU A 46 -61.77 -2.69 54.72
C LEU A 46 -62.36 -1.33 55.13
N ASP A 47 -61.66 -0.24 54.80
CA ASP A 47 -61.90 1.09 55.36
C ASP A 47 -62.75 1.99 54.43
N THR A 48 -62.85 1.67 53.13
CA THR A 48 -63.65 2.44 52.16
C THR A 48 -65.02 1.79 51.93
N PRO A 49 -66.16 2.51 52.06
CA PRO A 49 -67.49 1.92 51.90
C PRO A 49 -67.86 1.62 50.43
N ALA A 50 -67.17 2.22 49.45
CA ALA A 50 -67.45 2.05 48.03
C ALA A 50 -66.86 0.77 47.43
N THR A 51 -65.81 0.20 48.03
CA THR A 51 -65.12 -1.00 47.55
C THR A 51 -65.79 -2.25 48.13
N THR A 52 -66.78 -2.80 47.44
CA THR A 52 -67.57 -3.94 47.94
C THR A 52 -67.00 -5.31 47.62
N LEU A 53 -66.00 -5.40 46.73
CA LEU A 53 -65.42 -6.64 46.22
C LEU A 53 -63.91 -6.66 46.42
N LEU A 54 -63.39 -7.79 46.90
CA LEU A 54 -61.97 -8.12 46.92
C LEU A 54 -61.79 -9.54 46.38
N LEU A 55 -60.85 -9.72 45.45
CA LEU A 55 -60.53 -11.01 44.85
C LEU A 55 -59.10 -11.41 45.20
N VAL A 56 -58.91 -12.71 45.47
CA VAL A 56 -57.61 -13.34 45.71
C VAL A 56 -57.45 -14.50 44.74
N HIS A 57 -56.40 -14.50 43.93
CA HIS A 57 -56.16 -15.57 42.95
C HIS A 57 -54.67 -15.73 42.61
N PHE A 58 -54.33 -16.79 41.89
CA PHE A 58 -53.00 -17.02 41.34
C PHE A 58 -52.86 -16.44 39.93
N ASP A 59 -51.66 -15.96 39.60
CA ASP A 59 -51.27 -15.53 38.24
C ASP A 59 -50.66 -16.69 37.43
N LYS A 60 -50.39 -16.46 36.13
CA LYS A 60 -49.73 -17.41 35.21
C LYS A 60 -48.40 -17.96 35.73
N ASN A 61 -47.73 -17.21 36.61
CA ASN A 61 -46.45 -17.58 37.23
C ASN A 61 -46.61 -18.18 38.65
N GLU A 62 -47.80 -18.65 39.02
CA GLU A 62 -48.13 -19.24 40.34
C GLU A 62 -47.90 -18.28 41.53
N LYS A 63 -47.99 -16.97 41.30
CA LYS A 63 -47.92 -15.95 42.36
C LYS A 63 -49.30 -15.50 42.77
N LEU A 64 -49.52 -15.32 44.08
CA LEU A 64 -50.78 -14.84 44.64
C LEU A 64 -50.94 -13.32 44.36
N ILE A 65 -52.11 -12.89 43.90
CA ILE A 65 -52.45 -11.51 43.55
C ILE A 65 -53.79 -11.11 44.19
N LEU A 66 -53.91 -9.81 44.53
CA LEU A 66 -55.16 -9.17 44.94
C LEU A 66 -55.69 -8.27 43.83
N SER A 67 -56.99 -8.33 43.55
CA SER A 67 -57.66 -7.39 42.65
C SER A 67 -59.00 -6.93 43.19
N LEU A 68 -59.39 -5.70 42.84
CA LEU A 68 -60.72 -5.14 43.16
C LEU A 68 -61.70 -5.28 41.99
N GLU A 69 -61.18 -5.59 40.80
CA GLU A 69 -61.94 -5.83 39.57
C GLU A 69 -61.74 -7.28 39.12
N LEU A 70 -62.72 -7.79 38.37
CA LEU A 70 -62.65 -9.11 37.75
C LEU A 70 -61.48 -9.18 36.75
N PRO A 71 -60.71 -10.27 36.72
CA PRO A 71 -59.59 -10.43 35.79
C PRO A 71 -60.04 -10.31 34.32
N SER A 72 -59.16 -9.76 33.48
CA SER A 72 -59.44 -9.49 32.07
C SER A 72 -59.67 -10.78 31.26
N LYS A 73 -60.46 -10.67 30.17
CA LYS A 73 -60.97 -11.81 29.35
C LYS A 73 -59.90 -12.80 28.84
N HIS A 74 -58.62 -12.46 28.88
CA HIS A 74 -57.53 -13.29 28.32
C HIS A 74 -56.92 -14.28 29.33
N TYR A 75 -57.23 -14.18 30.62
CA TYR A 75 -56.76 -15.14 31.63
C TYR A 75 -57.77 -15.26 32.77
N ILE A 76 -58.43 -16.40 32.86
CA ILE A 76 -59.30 -16.76 33.98
C ILE A 76 -58.43 -17.58 34.96
N PRO A 77 -58.22 -17.10 36.20
CA PRO A 77 -57.45 -17.84 37.19
C PRO A 77 -58.14 -19.15 37.55
N LYS A 78 -57.35 -20.17 37.90
CA LYS A 78 -57.89 -21.51 38.14
C LYS A 78 -58.87 -21.60 39.31
N ASN A 79 -58.60 -20.85 40.37
CA ASN A 79 -59.52 -20.66 41.49
C ASN A 79 -59.40 -19.21 41.94
N VAL A 80 -60.53 -18.59 42.23
CA VAL A 80 -60.62 -17.22 42.72
C VAL A 80 -61.44 -17.21 44.00
N CYS A 81 -60.83 -16.81 45.10
CA CYS A 81 -61.55 -16.53 46.33
C CYS A 81 -62.05 -15.08 46.29
N PHE A 82 -63.37 -14.88 46.40
CA PHE A 82 -63.96 -13.56 46.46
C PHE A 82 -64.45 -13.23 47.86
N PHE A 83 -64.33 -11.97 48.25
CA PHE A 83 -64.87 -11.39 49.45
C PHE A 83 -65.81 -10.25 49.08
N LEU A 84 -67.03 -10.30 49.63
CA LEU A 84 -68.08 -9.30 49.43
C LEU A 84 -68.44 -8.68 50.78
N LYS A 85 -68.65 -7.36 50.77
CA LYS A 85 -69.17 -6.62 51.92
C LYS A 85 -70.31 -5.68 51.54
N SER A 86 -71.18 -5.40 52.50
CA SER A 86 -72.18 -4.32 52.43
C SER A 86 -71.49 -2.95 52.33
N ASN A 87 -72.21 -1.87 51.94
CA ASN A 87 -71.70 -0.49 51.85
C ASN A 87 -71.37 0.14 53.23
N LEU A 88 -70.55 -0.53 54.03
CA LEU A 88 -70.17 -0.19 55.39
C LEU A 88 -68.66 -0.33 55.58
N ILE A 89 -68.14 0.41 56.55
CA ILE A 89 -66.76 0.30 57.01
C ILE A 89 -66.67 -0.89 57.95
N ILE A 90 -65.74 -1.82 57.70
CA ILE A 90 -65.63 -3.04 58.50
C ILE A 90 -64.84 -2.73 59.77
N SER A 91 -65.52 -2.66 60.91
CA SER A 91 -64.88 -2.53 62.23
C SER A 91 -64.35 -3.89 62.73
N VAL A 92 -63.52 -3.85 63.77
CA VAL A 92 -62.94 -5.05 64.43
C VAL A 92 -64.02 -5.94 65.06
N ASP A 93 -65.24 -5.44 65.26
CA ASP A 93 -66.33 -6.20 65.89
C ASP A 93 -67.25 -6.90 64.86
N ASN A 94 -67.43 -6.33 63.66
CA ASN A 94 -68.44 -6.80 62.69
C ASN A 94 -67.88 -7.63 61.52
N TYR A 95 -66.56 -7.82 61.47
CA TYR A 95 -65.86 -8.39 60.32
C TYR A 95 -66.26 -9.83 59.93
N LYS A 96 -66.79 -10.63 60.86
CA LYS A 96 -67.23 -12.02 60.57
C LYS A 96 -68.64 -12.13 59.99
N GLU A 97 -69.52 -11.17 60.29
CA GLU A 97 -70.92 -11.22 59.84
C GLU A 97 -71.11 -10.47 58.52
N GLU A 98 -70.33 -9.40 58.31
CA GLU A 98 -70.47 -8.53 57.13
C GLU A 98 -69.58 -8.95 55.94
N ILE A 99 -68.51 -9.73 56.18
CA ILE A 99 -67.69 -10.27 55.10
C ILE A 99 -68.26 -11.62 54.67
N THR A 100 -68.86 -11.66 53.49
CA THR A 100 -69.24 -12.90 52.82
C THR A 100 -68.11 -13.34 51.90
N PHE A 101 -67.84 -14.63 51.83
CA PHE A 101 -66.79 -15.17 50.98
C PHE A 101 -67.30 -16.32 50.12
N GLY A 102 -66.67 -16.54 48.99
CA GLY A 102 -66.95 -17.68 48.13
C GLY A 102 -65.79 -18.00 47.19
N ASN A 103 -65.99 -19.02 46.37
CA ASN A 103 -65.02 -19.52 45.41
C ASN A 103 -65.60 -19.53 44.01
N ILE A 104 -64.81 -19.10 43.02
CA ILE A 104 -65.08 -19.24 41.59
C ILE A 104 -64.03 -20.20 41.04
N SER A 105 -64.46 -21.30 40.43
CA SER A 105 -63.60 -22.31 39.85
C SER A 105 -63.12 -21.97 38.44
N ASP A 106 -62.25 -22.83 37.90
CA ASP A 106 -61.74 -22.85 36.52
C ASP A 106 -62.86 -22.70 35.46
N LEU A 107 -64.04 -23.24 35.75
CA LEU A 107 -65.18 -23.30 34.84
C LEU A 107 -66.41 -22.64 35.50
N PRO A 108 -66.49 -21.31 35.52
CA PRO A 108 -67.52 -20.57 36.25
C PRO A 108 -68.93 -20.86 35.73
N LEU A 109 -69.07 -21.13 34.42
CA LEU A 109 -70.36 -21.48 33.82
C LEU A 109 -70.87 -22.85 34.28
N ASN A 110 -69.98 -23.84 34.47
CA ASN A 110 -70.36 -25.15 34.99
C ASN A 110 -70.76 -25.07 36.45
N GLN A 111 -69.97 -24.33 37.24
CA GLN A 111 -70.30 -24.09 38.65
C GLN A 111 -71.64 -23.38 38.78
N TYR A 112 -71.91 -22.39 37.92
CA TYR A 112 -73.20 -21.70 37.89
C TYR A 112 -74.33 -22.61 37.43
N HIS A 113 -74.11 -23.44 36.42
CA HIS A 113 -75.09 -24.42 35.94
C HIS A 113 -75.46 -25.42 37.04
N ASP A 114 -74.47 -25.96 37.76
CA ASP A 114 -74.67 -26.86 38.89
C ASP A 114 -75.37 -26.17 40.07
N LEU A 115 -74.93 -24.96 40.42
CA LEU A 115 -75.53 -24.18 41.51
C LEU A 115 -76.98 -23.82 41.17
N PHE A 116 -77.25 -23.40 39.94
CA PHE A 116 -78.60 -23.09 39.48
C PHE A 116 -79.48 -24.34 39.45
N GLY A 117 -79.03 -25.43 38.82
CA GLY A 117 -79.82 -26.65 38.64
C GLY A 117 -80.01 -27.49 39.90
N LYS A 118 -78.99 -27.62 40.75
CA LYS A 118 -79.03 -28.50 41.95
C LYS A 118 -79.45 -27.77 43.22
N VAL A 119 -79.24 -26.45 43.31
CA VAL A 119 -79.52 -25.68 44.52
C VAL A 119 -80.65 -24.67 44.31
N ILE A 120 -80.52 -23.75 43.36
CA ILE A 120 -81.51 -22.67 43.19
C ILE A 120 -82.85 -23.20 42.68
N ALA A 121 -82.87 -23.95 41.57
CA ALA A 121 -84.09 -24.45 40.96
C ALA A 121 -84.90 -25.35 41.93
N PRO A 122 -84.31 -26.27 42.71
CA PRO A 122 -85.06 -27.06 43.68
C PRO A 122 -85.61 -26.24 44.86
N ILE A 123 -84.94 -25.15 45.26
CA ILE A 123 -85.45 -24.28 46.33
C ILE A 123 -86.74 -23.58 45.87
N PHE A 124 -86.74 -23.05 44.63
CA PHE A 124 -87.85 -22.25 44.09
C PHE A 124 -88.92 -23.06 43.36
N CYS A 125 -88.64 -24.27 42.89
CA CYS A 125 -89.62 -25.11 42.17
C CYS A 125 -90.28 -26.17 43.09
N ASN A 126 -89.89 -26.27 44.36
CA ASN A 126 -90.48 -27.20 45.29
C ASN A 126 -91.86 -26.71 45.77
N SER A 127 -92.89 -27.53 45.54
CA SER A 127 -94.28 -27.24 45.89
C SER A 127 -94.49 -26.96 47.39
N SER A 128 -93.64 -27.50 48.26
CA SER A 128 -93.69 -27.25 49.71
C SER A 128 -93.27 -25.82 50.10
N ASN A 129 -92.30 -25.24 49.40
CA ASN A 129 -91.81 -23.87 49.65
C ASN A 129 -92.75 -22.81 49.05
N ASN A 130 -93.47 -23.17 47.98
CA ASN A 130 -94.34 -22.27 47.22
C ASN A 130 -95.80 -22.24 47.70
N SER A 131 -96.11 -22.80 48.88
CA SER A 131 -97.48 -22.87 49.41
C SER A 131 -98.18 -21.51 49.57
N ARG A 132 -97.45 -20.39 49.52
CA ARG A 132 -97.97 -19.02 49.57
C ARG A 132 -98.16 -18.38 48.19
N TRP A 133 -97.75 -19.05 47.12
CA TRP A 133 -97.83 -18.55 45.74
C TRP A 133 -99.05 -19.17 45.03
N PRO A 134 -99.73 -18.42 44.14
CA PRO A 134 -100.72 -18.99 43.23
C PRO A 134 -100.10 -20.07 42.32
N ASP A 135 -100.84 -21.14 42.04
CA ASP A 135 -100.36 -22.26 41.21
C ASP A 135 -99.91 -21.79 39.81
N GLU A 136 -100.58 -20.78 39.24
CA GLU A 136 -100.22 -20.18 37.96
C GLU A 136 -98.83 -19.53 37.97
N ILE A 137 -98.48 -18.84 39.07
CA ILE A 137 -97.16 -18.18 39.22
C ILE A 137 -96.09 -19.22 39.51
N ALA A 138 -96.39 -20.24 40.31
CA ALA A 138 -95.46 -21.33 40.57
C ALA A 138 -95.14 -22.11 39.29
N LEU A 139 -96.13 -22.36 38.44
CA LEU A 139 -95.96 -23.03 37.15
C LEU A 139 -95.20 -22.15 36.14
N ASP A 140 -95.49 -20.84 36.11
CA ASP A 140 -94.79 -19.89 35.25
C ASP A 140 -93.30 -19.76 35.63
N ILE A 141 -93.00 -19.67 36.93
CA ILE A 141 -91.63 -19.68 37.45
C ILE A 141 -90.93 -20.99 37.10
N ALA A 142 -91.59 -22.14 37.27
CA ALA A 142 -91.02 -23.43 36.90
C ALA A 142 -90.63 -23.50 35.40
N ASN A 143 -91.50 -22.98 34.51
CA ASN A 143 -91.21 -22.91 33.07
C ASN A 143 -90.00 -21.99 32.78
N HIS A 144 -89.96 -20.78 33.35
CA HIS A 144 -88.83 -19.85 33.14
C HIS A 144 -87.51 -20.41 33.68
N PHE A 145 -87.54 -21.10 34.82
CA PHE A 145 -86.36 -21.76 35.38
C PHE A 145 -85.89 -22.91 34.48
N GLN A 146 -86.83 -23.66 33.89
CA GLN A 146 -86.52 -24.71 32.94
C GLN A 146 -85.95 -24.16 31.62
N ASP A 147 -86.51 -23.08 31.09
CA ASP A 147 -86.01 -22.39 29.90
C ASP A 147 -84.60 -21.86 30.15
N PHE A 148 -84.37 -21.21 31.30
CA PHE A 148 -83.06 -20.71 31.69
C PHE A 148 -82.04 -21.84 31.88
N GLN A 149 -82.43 -22.96 32.50
CA GLN A 149 -81.56 -24.14 32.64
C GLN A 149 -81.18 -24.73 31.28
N THR A 150 -82.11 -24.72 30.33
CA THR A 150 -81.90 -25.15 28.94
C THR A 150 -80.91 -24.21 28.23
N THR A 151 -81.10 -22.90 28.35
CA THR A 151 -80.18 -21.87 27.81
C THR A 151 -78.79 -21.95 28.43
N LEU A 152 -78.71 -22.13 29.76
CA LEU A 152 -77.42 -22.32 30.46
C LEU A 152 -76.70 -23.58 29.99
N SER A 153 -77.42 -24.69 29.80
CA SER A 153 -76.84 -25.95 29.32
C SER A 153 -76.25 -25.77 27.91
N TYR A 154 -76.94 -25.03 27.05
CA TYR A 154 -76.43 -24.67 25.72
C TYR A 154 -75.13 -23.85 25.80
N HIS A 155 -75.09 -22.80 26.63
CA HIS A 155 -73.90 -21.96 26.78
C HIS A 155 -72.73 -22.67 27.48
N VAL A 156 -73.01 -23.58 28.41
CA VAL A 156 -72.00 -24.49 28.98
C VAL A 156 -71.41 -25.37 27.89
N GLY A 157 -72.26 -25.95 27.02
CA GLY A 157 -71.80 -26.73 25.88
C GLY A 157 -70.90 -25.92 24.96
N LEU A 158 -71.30 -24.70 24.59
CA LEU A 158 -70.48 -23.79 23.79
C LEU A 158 -69.13 -23.46 24.45
N ALA A 159 -69.12 -23.24 25.77
CA ALA A 159 -67.90 -22.92 26.51
C ALA A 159 -66.93 -24.09 26.64
N GLU A 160 -67.44 -25.33 26.64
CA GLU A 160 -66.62 -26.55 26.63
C GLU A 160 -66.32 -27.08 25.22
N GLU A 161 -66.73 -26.37 24.15
CA GLU A 161 -66.65 -26.81 22.75
C GLU A 161 -67.38 -28.15 22.50
N LYS A 162 -68.42 -28.41 23.29
CA LYS A 162 -69.25 -29.61 23.18
C LYS A 162 -70.65 -29.26 22.73
N THR A 163 -71.13 -29.98 21.74
CA THR A 163 -72.53 -29.88 21.36
C THR A 163 -73.38 -30.70 22.32
N ILE A 164 -74.18 -29.99 23.13
CA ILE A 164 -75.14 -30.61 24.06
C ILE A 164 -76.51 -30.66 23.41
N LEU A 165 -77.03 -31.87 23.22
CA LEU A 165 -78.35 -32.15 22.69
C LEU A 165 -79.38 -32.06 23.83
N LEU A 166 -80.13 -30.96 23.83
CA LEU A 166 -81.09 -30.66 24.89
C LEU A 166 -82.32 -31.56 24.79
N ILE A 167 -82.72 -32.17 25.92
CA ILE A 167 -83.91 -32.99 26.06
C ILE A 167 -84.96 -32.22 26.89
N PRO A 168 -86.13 -31.87 26.32
CA PRO A 168 -87.21 -31.24 27.08
C PRO A 168 -87.70 -32.12 28.24
N GLU A 169 -88.04 -31.54 29.40
CA GLU A 169 -88.58 -32.29 30.56
C GLU A 169 -89.87 -33.05 30.20
N THR A 170 -90.70 -32.48 29.32
CA THR A 170 -91.89 -33.15 28.77
C THR A 170 -91.55 -34.43 28.02
N ALA A 171 -90.39 -34.51 27.36
CA ALA A 171 -89.93 -35.73 26.70
C ALA A 171 -89.40 -36.76 27.71
N LYS A 172 -88.83 -36.35 28.84
CA LYS A 172 -88.31 -37.25 29.90
C LYS A 172 -89.41 -38.07 30.57
N LEU A 173 -90.65 -37.59 30.56
CA LEU A 173 -91.82 -38.30 31.13
C LEU A 173 -92.10 -39.67 30.48
N ILE A 174 -91.51 -39.98 29.32
CA ILE A 174 -91.51 -41.34 28.73
C ILE A 174 -90.88 -42.40 29.64
N GLU A 175 -90.02 -42.00 30.58
CA GLU A 175 -89.44 -42.93 31.55
C GLU A 175 -90.53 -43.65 32.37
N ASN A 176 -91.65 -42.97 32.64
CA ASN A 176 -92.77 -43.49 33.43
C ASN A 176 -93.65 -44.51 32.68
N TYR A 177 -93.48 -44.67 31.36
CA TYR A 177 -94.29 -45.57 30.53
C TYR A 177 -93.50 -46.82 30.13
N GLU A 178 -94.11 -48.01 30.18
CA GLU A 178 -93.46 -49.23 29.67
C GLU A 178 -93.54 -49.31 28.14
N VAL A 179 -92.45 -49.78 27.51
CA VAL A 179 -92.33 -49.83 26.03
C VAL A 179 -93.39 -50.75 25.40
N ASN A 180 -93.95 -51.70 26.15
CA ASN A 180 -94.98 -52.63 25.66
C ASN A 180 -96.39 -52.03 25.67
N ASP A 181 -96.64 -51.01 26.48
CA ASP A 181 -97.95 -50.35 26.59
C ASP A 181 -98.16 -49.25 25.53
N MET A 182 -97.12 -48.96 24.74
CA MET A 182 -97.09 -47.88 23.74
C MET A 182 -97.58 -48.30 22.34
N GLN A 183 -98.37 -49.38 22.24
CA GLN A 183 -99.09 -49.69 20.99
C GLN A 183 -100.29 -48.74 20.83
N GLU A 184 -100.73 -48.49 19.59
CA GLU A 184 -101.98 -47.76 19.31
C GLU A 184 -103.15 -48.43 20.05
N CYS A 185 -103.45 -47.94 21.25
CA CYS A 185 -104.69 -48.21 21.94
C CYS A 185 -105.67 -47.11 21.54
N ASP A 186 -106.89 -47.49 21.14
CA ASP A 186 -108.00 -46.59 20.76
C ASP A 186 -108.44 -45.59 21.87
N ASN A 187 -107.73 -45.53 23.01
CA ASN A 187 -107.95 -44.57 24.08
C ASN A 187 -107.05 -43.33 23.87
N PHE A 188 -107.69 -42.18 23.67
CA PHE A 188 -107.06 -40.87 23.50
C PHE A 188 -106.28 -40.43 24.75
N ASP A 189 -105.01 -40.83 24.86
CA ASP A 189 -104.12 -40.31 25.89
C ASP A 189 -103.43 -39.03 25.41
N TRP A 190 -103.94 -37.89 25.87
CA TRP A 190 -103.46 -36.56 25.47
C TRP A 190 -102.03 -36.29 25.97
N GLU A 191 -101.62 -36.91 27.07
CA GLU A 191 -100.29 -36.76 27.66
C GLU A 191 -99.25 -37.46 26.79
N LEU A 192 -99.50 -38.71 26.39
CA LEU A 192 -98.63 -39.45 25.46
C LEU A 192 -98.46 -38.70 24.13
N ARG A 193 -99.53 -38.13 23.56
CA ARG A 193 -99.44 -37.35 22.33
C ARG A 193 -98.65 -36.04 22.49
N LYS A 194 -98.78 -35.38 23.65
CA LYS A 194 -97.97 -34.20 24.00
C LYS A 194 -96.49 -34.58 24.11
N ILE A 195 -96.18 -35.74 24.70
CA ILE A 195 -94.82 -36.28 24.80
C ILE A 195 -94.26 -36.59 23.41
N PHE A 196 -95.00 -37.28 22.53
CA PHE A 196 -94.56 -37.57 21.16
C PHE A 196 -94.33 -36.31 20.31
N ASN A 197 -95.19 -35.29 20.43
CA ASN A 197 -94.99 -34.02 19.73
C ASN A 197 -93.72 -33.31 20.22
N SER A 198 -93.46 -33.33 21.53
CA SER A 198 -92.25 -32.76 22.14
C SER A 198 -90.98 -33.48 21.68
N ILE A 199 -91.00 -34.81 21.56
CA ILE A 199 -89.88 -35.58 20.98
C ILE A 199 -89.71 -35.24 19.49
N THR A 200 -90.80 -35.08 18.75
CA THR A 200 -90.74 -34.75 17.32
C THR A 200 -90.10 -33.38 17.10
N GLU A 201 -90.46 -32.39 17.90
CA GLU A 201 -89.87 -31.05 17.88
C GLU A 201 -88.38 -31.06 18.30
N MET A 202 -88.03 -31.84 19.33
CA MET A 202 -86.65 -32.08 19.74
C MET A 202 -85.81 -32.65 18.59
N LEU A 203 -86.29 -33.70 17.92
CA LEU A 203 -85.58 -34.32 16.79
C LEU A 203 -85.41 -33.37 15.60
N SER A 204 -86.43 -32.56 15.30
CA SER A 204 -86.34 -31.52 14.26
C SER A 204 -85.26 -30.47 14.55
N ASN A 205 -85.01 -30.17 15.83
CA ASN A 205 -83.97 -29.23 16.26
C ASN A 205 -82.56 -29.85 16.28
N TRP A 206 -82.42 -31.14 16.57
CA TRP A 206 -81.12 -31.81 16.62
C TRP A 206 -80.50 -32.03 15.24
N ILE A 207 -81.32 -32.36 14.24
CA ILE A 207 -80.86 -32.65 12.87
C ILE A 207 -80.00 -31.52 12.27
N PRO A 208 -80.42 -30.23 12.25
CA PRO A 208 -79.61 -29.17 11.67
C PRO A 208 -78.29 -28.95 12.41
N ILE A 209 -78.29 -29.05 13.75
CA ILE A 209 -77.09 -28.86 14.59
C ILE A 209 -76.03 -29.92 14.28
N VAL A 210 -76.43 -31.18 14.19
CA VAL A 210 -75.51 -32.28 13.90
C VAL A 210 -75.03 -32.23 12.45
N ARG A 211 -75.89 -31.85 11.50
CA ARG A 211 -75.48 -31.68 10.09
C ARG A 211 -74.44 -30.58 9.93
N GLU A 212 -74.59 -29.45 10.61
CA GLU A 212 -73.59 -28.37 10.60
C GLU A 212 -72.21 -28.91 11.02
N ILE A 213 -72.14 -29.70 12.09
CA ILE A 213 -70.88 -30.30 12.58
C ILE A 213 -70.30 -31.29 11.59
N LEU A 214 -71.14 -32.10 10.94
CA LEU A 214 -70.70 -33.08 9.94
C LEU A 214 -70.20 -32.39 8.66
N GLU A 215 -70.81 -31.26 8.27
CA GLU A 215 -70.44 -30.45 7.10
C GLU A 215 -69.16 -29.63 7.28
N LEU A 216 -68.71 -29.38 8.52
CA LEU A 216 -67.42 -28.73 8.77
C LEU A 216 -66.28 -29.57 8.16
N THR A 217 -65.61 -29.06 7.13
CA THR A 217 -64.40 -29.68 6.58
C THR A 217 -63.14 -28.95 7.04
N PRO A 218 -61.98 -29.64 7.07
CA PRO A 218 -60.69 -29.00 7.39
C PRO A 218 -60.42 -27.77 6.52
N GLU A 219 -60.86 -27.78 5.25
CA GLU A 219 -60.69 -26.70 4.28
C GLU A 219 -61.35 -25.38 4.71
N HIS A 220 -62.48 -25.43 5.42
CA HIS A 220 -63.20 -24.23 5.88
C HIS A 220 -62.51 -23.54 7.07
N ILE A 221 -61.75 -24.30 7.86
CA ILE A 221 -61.03 -23.79 9.03
C ILE A 221 -59.62 -23.36 8.64
N LEU A 222 -58.96 -24.14 7.77
CA LEU A 222 -57.62 -23.84 7.27
C LEU A 222 -57.58 -22.67 6.28
N SER A 223 -58.72 -22.27 5.70
CA SER A 223 -58.84 -21.04 4.91
C SER A 223 -58.92 -19.76 5.75
N GLN A 224 -59.07 -19.87 7.07
CA GLN A 224 -58.97 -18.73 7.98
C GLN A 224 -57.49 -18.38 8.22
N VAL A 225 -57.22 -17.07 8.28
CA VAL A 225 -55.88 -16.48 8.34
C VAL A 225 -55.21 -16.84 9.68
N ASP A 226 -53.91 -17.18 9.62
CA ASP A 226 -52.98 -17.45 10.73
C ASP A 226 -53.22 -18.73 11.58
N GLN A 227 -53.03 -19.90 10.97
CA GLN A 227 -53.02 -21.18 11.71
C GLN A 227 -51.87 -22.08 11.24
N SER A 228 -51.13 -22.67 12.20
CA SER A 228 -50.03 -23.60 11.91
C SER A 228 -50.54 -24.95 11.37
N PRO A 229 -49.69 -25.75 10.72
CA PRO A 229 -50.05 -27.11 10.27
C PRO A 229 -50.65 -28.00 11.38
N ASN A 230 -50.31 -27.74 12.65
CA ASN A 230 -50.87 -28.47 13.79
C ASN A 230 -52.36 -28.16 14.02
N SER A 231 -52.93 -27.11 13.43
CA SER A 231 -54.36 -26.80 13.57
C SER A 231 -55.26 -27.87 12.93
N GLU A 232 -54.80 -28.55 11.87
CA GLU A 232 -55.56 -29.67 11.29
C GLU A 232 -55.64 -30.84 12.27
N VAL A 233 -54.56 -31.12 12.99
CA VAL A 233 -54.53 -32.16 14.03
C VAL A 233 -55.47 -31.80 15.20
N LEU A 234 -55.47 -30.54 15.62
CA LEU A 234 -56.39 -30.05 16.66
C LEU A 234 -57.85 -30.18 16.22
N PHE A 235 -58.16 -29.77 14.99
CA PHE A 235 -59.50 -29.91 14.41
C PHE A 235 -60.01 -31.35 14.45
N TRP A 236 -59.20 -32.33 14.02
CA TRP A 236 -59.63 -33.72 14.03
C TRP A 236 -59.85 -34.26 15.46
N ASN A 237 -59.04 -33.83 16.43
CA ASN A 237 -59.23 -34.19 17.83
C ASN A 237 -60.50 -33.55 18.41
N GLU A 238 -60.77 -32.28 18.14
CA GLU A 238 -61.99 -31.58 18.54
C GLU A 238 -63.23 -32.22 17.91
N ARG A 239 -63.19 -32.50 16.60
CA ARG A 239 -64.28 -33.18 15.88
C ARG A 239 -64.55 -34.57 16.46
N LYS A 240 -63.50 -35.35 16.74
CA LYS A 240 -63.62 -36.65 17.40
C LYS A 240 -64.30 -36.53 18.76
N ASN A 241 -63.80 -35.63 19.62
CA ASN A 241 -64.33 -35.44 20.97
C ASN A 241 -65.80 -35.00 20.93
N ASN A 242 -66.15 -34.07 20.03
CA ASN A 242 -67.51 -33.58 19.90
C ASN A 242 -68.47 -34.67 19.36
N LEU A 243 -68.08 -35.39 18.31
CA LEU A 243 -68.89 -36.51 17.78
C LEU A 243 -69.00 -37.67 18.78
N GLU A 244 -67.96 -37.94 19.58
CA GLU A 244 -68.00 -38.96 20.64
C GLU A 244 -68.97 -38.55 21.76
N ASN A 245 -68.96 -37.27 22.13
CA ASN A 245 -69.92 -36.72 23.10
C ASN A 245 -71.36 -36.78 22.57
N ILE A 246 -71.59 -36.43 21.29
CA ILE A 246 -72.90 -36.53 20.66
C ILE A 246 -73.34 -38.00 20.61
N TYR A 247 -72.46 -38.92 20.21
CA TYR A 247 -72.76 -40.35 20.14
C TYR A 247 -73.14 -40.92 21.52
N ASN A 248 -72.41 -40.53 22.58
CA ASN A 248 -72.74 -40.93 23.95
C ASN A 248 -74.08 -40.35 24.43
N GLN A 249 -74.39 -39.10 24.06
CA GLN A 249 -75.68 -38.48 24.37
C GLN A 249 -76.82 -39.22 23.67
N VAL A 250 -76.71 -39.53 22.38
CA VAL A 250 -77.77 -40.22 21.64
C VAL A 250 -77.95 -41.69 22.06
N ASN A 251 -76.88 -42.34 22.54
CA ASN A 251 -76.94 -43.70 23.10
C ASN A 251 -77.43 -43.77 24.56
N ASN A 252 -77.81 -42.65 25.16
CA ASN A 252 -78.42 -42.64 26.48
C ASN A 252 -79.69 -43.53 26.47
N PRO A 253 -79.88 -44.41 27.49
CA PRO A 253 -81.03 -45.31 27.56
C PRO A 253 -82.38 -44.61 27.45
N LEU A 254 -82.49 -43.36 27.92
CA LEU A 254 -83.71 -42.56 27.80
C LEU A 254 -84.02 -42.22 26.34
N ILE A 255 -83.01 -41.81 25.56
CA ILE A 255 -83.18 -41.48 24.13
C ILE A 255 -83.46 -42.75 23.33
N GLN A 256 -82.78 -43.85 23.63
CA GLN A 256 -83.07 -45.15 23.02
C GLN A 256 -84.52 -45.60 23.28
N LYS A 257 -85.05 -45.35 24.49
CA LYS A 257 -86.46 -45.59 24.82
C LYS A 257 -87.42 -44.69 24.01
N MET A 258 -87.09 -43.41 23.82
CA MET A 258 -87.85 -42.48 22.97
C MET A 258 -87.88 -42.96 21.50
N VAL A 259 -86.76 -43.48 21.01
CA VAL A 259 -86.62 -43.97 19.63
C VAL A 259 -87.42 -45.26 19.43
N LEU A 260 -87.36 -46.20 20.37
CA LEU A 260 -88.20 -47.39 20.36
C LEU A 260 -89.70 -47.04 20.43
N ALA A 261 -90.06 -45.97 21.15
CA ALA A 261 -91.43 -45.47 21.19
C ALA A 261 -91.87 -44.90 19.83
N LEU A 262 -91.00 -44.17 19.13
CA LEU A 262 -91.25 -43.67 17.78
C LEU A 262 -91.33 -44.78 16.72
N GLU A 263 -90.53 -45.84 16.87
CA GLU A 263 -90.58 -47.03 16.01
C GLU A 263 -91.91 -47.77 16.15
N LYS A 264 -92.36 -48.00 17.38
CA LYS A 264 -93.63 -48.69 17.66
C LYS A 264 -94.86 -47.89 17.21
N THR A 265 -94.77 -46.57 17.15
CA THR A 265 -95.86 -45.68 16.73
C THR A 265 -95.82 -45.33 15.23
N ASN A 266 -94.90 -45.92 14.44
CA ASN A 266 -94.74 -45.64 13.00
C ASN A 266 -94.61 -44.14 12.67
N ASN A 267 -93.95 -43.35 13.53
CA ASN A 267 -93.79 -41.92 13.31
C ASN A 267 -92.82 -41.63 12.15
N CYS A 268 -93.16 -40.68 11.26
CA CYS A 268 -92.36 -40.34 10.08
C CYS A 268 -90.94 -39.81 10.39
N HIS A 269 -90.70 -39.31 11.61
CA HIS A 269 -89.39 -38.78 12.03
C HIS A 269 -88.37 -39.86 12.43
N PHE A 270 -88.80 -41.10 12.65
CA PHE A 270 -87.91 -42.22 13.02
C PHE A 270 -86.82 -42.48 11.97
N LEU A 271 -87.18 -42.46 10.68
CA LEU A 271 -86.22 -42.70 9.60
C LEU A 271 -85.12 -41.63 9.56
N ASN A 272 -85.49 -40.36 9.75
CA ASN A 272 -84.54 -39.24 9.77
C ASN A 272 -83.57 -39.35 10.96
N PHE A 273 -84.04 -39.83 12.11
CA PHE A 273 -83.17 -40.07 13.26
C PHE A 273 -82.25 -41.28 13.06
N ARG A 274 -82.72 -42.35 12.42
CA ARG A 274 -81.88 -43.50 12.07
C ARG A 274 -80.76 -43.11 11.11
N MET A 275 -81.07 -42.27 10.11
CA MET A 275 -80.05 -41.70 9.23
C MET A 275 -79.05 -40.85 10.01
N LEU A 276 -79.52 -39.98 10.91
CA LEU A 276 -78.66 -39.16 11.76
C LEU A 276 -77.70 -39.99 12.61
N LEU A 277 -78.18 -41.09 13.22
CA LEU A 277 -77.35 -42.01 13.99
C LEU A 277 -76.27 -42.69 13.15
N GLN A 278 -76.62 -43.07 11.92
CA GLN A 278 -75.67 -43.64 10.99
C GLN A 278 -74.61 -42.60 10.58
N ASP A 279 -75.03 -41.37 10.25
CA ASP A 279 -74.12 -40.29 9.88
C ASP A 279 -73.15 -39.92 11.03
N ILE A 280 -73.64 -39.90 12.29
CA ILE A 280 -72.79 -39.67 13.48
C ILE A 280 -71.79 -40.81 13.67
N ALA A 281 -72.23 -42.07 13.54
CA ALA A 281 -71.35 -43.23 13.69
C ALA A 281 -70.26 -43.25 12.61
N GLU A 282 -70.62 -43.00 11.35
CA GLU A 282 -69.68 -42.94 10.22
C GLU A 282 -68.69 -41.77 10.38
N GLY A 283 -69.16 -40.59 10.79
CA GLY A 283 -68.30 -39.43 11.04
C GLY A 283 -67.38 -39.61 12.25
N LEU A 284 -67.83 -40.33 13.29
CA LEU A 284 -67.01 -40.65 14.46
C LEU A 284 -65.93 -41.69 14.12
N ASP A 285 -66.27 -42.71 13.33
CA ASP A 285 -65.31 -43.71 12.85
C ASP A 285 -64.24 -43.06 11.95
N GLU A 286 -64.64 -42.13 11.06
CA GLU A 286 -63.70 -41.31 10.29
C GLU A 286 -62.75 -40.53 11.21
N ALA A 287 -63.29 -39.76 12.16
CA ALA A 287 -62.49 -38.91 13.03
C ALA A 287 -61.54 -39.72 13.92
N ARG A 288 -61.97 -40.89 14.41
CA ARG A 288 -61.13 -41.81 15.21
C ARG A 288 -59.95 -42.35 14.42
N GLU A 289 -60.19 -42.87 13.22
CA GLU A 289 -59.13 -43.45 12.38
C GLU A 289 -58.09 -42.40 11.98
N ILE A 290 -58.53 -41.19 11.61
CA ILE A 290 -57.63 -40.09 11.27
C ILE A 290 -56.80 -39.67 12.48
N CYS A 291 -57.42 -39.48 13.65
CA CYS A 291 -56.71 -39.13 14.88
C CYS A 291 -55.67 -40.18 15.29
N GLU A 292 -55.95 -41.47 15.09
CA GLU A 292 -55.01 -42.55 15.42
C GLU A 292 -53.76 -42.51 14.55
N ASN A 293 -53.93 -42.35 13.23
CA ASN A 293 -52.81 -42.23 12.29
C ASN A 293 -52.03 -40.92 12.50
N PHE A 294 -52.70 -39.86 12.97
CA PHE A 294 -52.07 -38.55 13.19
C PHE A 294 -51.25 -38.46 14.49
N LYS A 295 -51.30 -39.46 15.38
CA LYS A 295 -50.55 -39.43 16.67
C LYS A 295 -49.05 -39.27 16.50
N ALA A 296 -48.44 -39.93 15.50
CA ALA A 296 -47.00 -39.80 15.25
C ALA A 296 -46.68 -38.44 14.59
N MET A 297 -47.55 -38.00 13.68
CA MET A 297 -47.43 -36.73 12.97
C MET A 297 -47.61 -35.52 13.90
N SER A 298 -48.47 -35.59 14.91
CA SER A 298 -48.73 -34.49 15.83
C SER A 298 -47.49 -34.06 16.60
N TYR A 299 -46.70 -35.01 17.13
CA TYR A 299 -45.44 -34.71 17.82
C TYR A 299 -44.45 -34.01 16.89
N LYS A 300 -44.32 -34.47 15.65
CA LYS A 300 -43.39 -33.90 14.67
C LYS A 300 -43.85 -32.54 14.12
N LEU A 301 -45.15 -32.31 13.95
CA LEU A 301 -45.67 -31.00 13.57
C LEU A 301 -45.51 -29.96 14.69
N GLN A 302 -45.67 -30.35 15.96
CA GLN A 302 -45.36 -29.49 17.11
C GLN A 302 -43.86 -29.18 17.22
N GLU A 303 -43.01 -30.17 16.94
CA GLU A 303 -41.57 -29.97 16.84
C GLU A 303 -41.24 -28.96 15.72
N LEU A 304 -41.88 -29.08 14.56
CA LEU A 304 -41.72 -28.16 13.42
C LEU A 304 -42.11 -26.70 13.77
N ASP A 305 -43.16 -26.49 14.57
CA ASP A 305 -43.55 -25.16 15.04
C ASP A 305 -42.53 -24.52 16.00
N THR A 306 -41.87 -25.33 16.83
CA THR A 306 -40.96 -24.87 17.89
C THR A 306 -39.50 -24.75 17.46
N CYS A 307 -39.10 -25.48 16.42
CA CYS A 307 -37.71 -25.58 15.99
C CYS A 307 -37.14 -24.31 15.33
N THR A 308 -35.80 -24.24 15.36
CA THR A 308 -34.99 -23.26 14.64
C THR A 308 -34.72 -23.68 13.20
N VAL A 309 -34.35 -22.73 12.33
CA VAL A 309 -34.13 -22.99 10.88
C VAL A 309 -33.07 -24.06 10.61
N GLN A 310 -32.06 -24.19 11.47
CA GLN A 310 -31.01 -25.21 11.32
C GLN A 310 -31.51 -26.61 11.64
N GLU A 311 -32.36 -26.75 12.67
CA GLU A 311 -32.94 -28.03 13.07
C GLU A 311 -33.99 -28.52 12.06
N LEU A 312 -34.67 -27.59 11.36
CA LEU A 312 -35.63 -27.92 10.30
C LEU A 312 -35.00 -28.76 9.18
N LEU A 313 -33.71 -28.61 8.87
CA LEU A 313 -33.02 -29.43 7.88
C LEU A 313 -33.05 -30.93 8.19
N HIS A 314 -33.18 -31.30 9.47
CA HIS A 314 -33.26 -32.71 9.88
C HIS A 314 -34.70 -33.20 10.01
N ILE A 315 -35.63 -32.31 10.37
CA ILE A 315 -37.01 -32.67 10.69
C ILE A 315 -37.91 -32.73 9.44
N LEU A 316 -37.63 -31.92 8.42
CA LEU A 316 -38.48 -31.85 7.22
C LEU A 316 -38.62 -33.19 6.47
N PRO A 317 -37.55 -33.97 6.23
CA PRO A 317 -37.70 -35.29 5.62
C PRO A 317 -38.58 -36.24 6.43
N ASP A 318 -38.41 -36.26 7.76
CA ASP A 318 -39.21 -37.09 8.66
C ASP A 318 -40.71 -36.71 8.62
N VAL A 319 -41.00 -35.41 8.58
CA VAL A 319 -42.38 -34.91 8.46
C VAL A 319 -43.01 -35.34 7.14
N MET A 320 -42.28 -35.25 6.02
CA MET A 320 -42.77 -35.70 4.72
C MET A 320 -43.08 -37.20 4.71
N ILE A 321 -42.18 -38.03 5.26
CA ILE A 321 -42.40 -39.48 5.37
C ILE A 321 -43.64 -39.79 6.22
N LEU A 322 -43.88 -39.05 7.30
CA LEU A 322 -45.06 -39.24 8.15
C LEU A 322 -46.36 -38.82 7.46
N ILE A 323 -46.35 -37.75 6.66
CA ILE A 323 -47.52 -37.34 5.86
C ILE A 323 -47.83 -38.41 4.81
N THR A 324 -46.82 -38.90 4.10
CA THR A 324 -46.96 -39.98 3.11
C THR A 324 -47.44 -41.27 3.76
N SER A 325 -46.88 -41.65 4.91
CA SER A 325 -47.34 -42.81 5.68
C SER A 325 -48.80 -42.66 6.13
N SER A 326 -49.20 -41.48 6.60
CA SER A 326 -50.57 -41.19 7.06
C SER A 326 -51.60 -41.33 5.93
N TRP A 327 -51.25 -40.95 4.71
CA TRP A 327 -52.07 -41.15 3.51
C TRP A 327 -52.26 -42.63 3.15
N PHE A 328 -51.19 -43.43 3.22
CA PHE A 328 -51.24 -44.86 2.91
C PHE A 328 -51.81 -45.74 4.03
N GLN A 329 -51.81 -45.26 5.27
CA GLN A 329 -52.36 -45.98 6.42
C GLN A 329 -53.84 -45.66 6.65
N SER A 330 -54.26 -44.40 6.46
CA SER A 330 -55.67 -44.01 6.63
C SER A 330 -56.48 -44.24 5.35
N LYS A 331 -57.67 -44.82 5.52
CA LYS A 331 -58.71 -44.95 4.51
C LYS A 331 -59.49 -43.66 4.35
N TYR A 332 -59.85 -43.00 5.45
CA TYR A 332 -60.68 -41.79 5.42
C TYR A 332 -59.90 -40.52 5.10
N TYR A 333 -58.62 -40.43 5.48
CA TYR A 333 -57.81 -39.30 5.04
C TYR A 333 -57.55 -39.36 3.52
N ARG A 334 -57.39 -40.57 2.98
CA ARG A 334 -57.17 -40.84 1.55
C ARG A 334 -58.36 -40.50 0.66
N SER A 335 -59.58 -40.58 1.16
CA SER A 335 -60.77 -40.35 0.34
C SER A 335 -60.91 -38.90 -0.14
N VAL A 336 -60.19 -37.96 0.49
CA VAL A 336 -60.25 -36.52 0.17
C VAL A 336 -58.83 -35.96 -0.08
N PRO A 337 -58.34 -35.98 -1.34
CA PRO A 337 -56.99 -35.53 -1.71
C PRO A 337 -56.67 -34.07 -1.35
N SER A 338 -57.68 -33.19 -1.29
CA SER A 338 -57.51 -31.78 -0.97
C SER A 338 -57.01 -31.52 0.46
N ARG A 339 -57.20 -32.47 1.40
CA ARG A 339 -56.68 -32.35 2.77
C ARG A 339 -55.14 -32.26 2.79
N VAL A 340 -54.47 -33.15 2.05
CA VAL A 340 -52.99 -33.12 1.90
C VAL A 340 -52.52 -31.83 1.23
N ILE A 341 -53.25 -31.34 0.23
CA ILE A 341 -52.92 -30.08 -0.47
C ILE A 341 -52.89 -28.90 0.51
N VAL A 342 -53.92 -28.78 1.36
CA VAL A 342 -54.00 -27.68 2.32
C VAL A 342 -52.96 -27.82 3.42
N LEU A 343 -52.71 -29.03 3.93
CA LEU A 343 -51.64 -29.29 4.90
C LEU A 343 -50.27 -28.87 4.35
N MET A 344 -49.96 -29.28 3.12
CA MET A 344 -48.70 -28.93 2.46
C MET A 344 -48.58 -27.41 2.21
N GLN A 345 -49.65 -26.73 1.81
CA GLN A 345 -49.67 -25.27 1.70
C GLN A 345 -49.36 -24.60 3.05
N LYS A 346 -49.92 -25.09 4.15
CA LYS A 346 -49.66 -24.55 5.49
C LYS A 346 -48.22 -24.77 5.94
N ILE A 347 -47.63 -25.92 5.63
CA ILE A 347 -46.20 -26.17 5.88
C ILE A 347 -45.36 -25.17 5.07
N CYS A 348 -45.69 -24.95 3.80
CA CYS A 348 -45.00 -23.95 2.97
C CYS A 348 -45.12 -22.53 3.57
N CYS A 349 -46.31 -22.10 4.00
CA CYS A 349 -46.52 -20.80 4.65
C CYS A 349 -45.70 -20.66 5.95
N LEU A 350 -45.69 -21.69 6.80
CA LEU A 350 -44.92 -21.68 8.03
C LEU A 350 -43.41 -21.57 7.77
N LEU A 351 -42.90 -22.28 6.77
CA LEU A 351 -41.49 -22.15 6.38
C LEU A 351 -41.18 -20.74 5.88
N ILE A 352 -42.06 -20.14 5.08
CA ILE A 352 -41.92 -18.75 4.64
C ILE A 352 -41.83 -17.82 5.86
N GLU A 353 -42.73 -17.96 6.84
CA GLU A 353 -42.72 -17.15 8.07
C GLU A 353 -41.44 -17.33 8.89
N LYS A 354 -40.97 -18.58 9.05
CA LYS A 354 -39.72 -18.89 9.76
C LYS A 354 -38.51 -18.26 9.07
N VAL A 355 -38.46 -18.27 7.75
CA VAL A 355 -37.40 -17.60 6.97
C VAL A 355 -37.48 -16.08 7.12
N HIS A 356 -38.68 -15.50 7.10
CA HIS A 356 -38.87 -14.06 7.34
C HIS A 356 -38.37 -13.64 8.73
N GLN A 357 -38.67 -14.42 9.77
CA GLN A 357 -38.20 -14.16 11.13
C GLN A 357 -36.67 -14.31 11.26
N PHE A 358 -36.09 -15.31 10.58
CA PHE A 358 -34.66 -15.59 10.64
C PHE A 358 -33.82 -14.53 9.91
N LEU A 359 -34.24 -14.15 8.70
CA LEU A 359 -33.49 -13.23 7.84
C LEU A 359 -33.73 -11.75 8.16
N ASP A 360 -34.84 -11.40 8.82
CA ASP A 360 -35.26 -10.01 9.08
C ASP A 360 -35.18 -9.14 7.81
N PRO A 361 -36.14 -9.29 6.89
CA PRO A 361 -36.01 -8.78 5.52
C PRO A 361 -35.83 -7.26 5.40
N LEU A 362 -36.25 -6.48 6.40
CA LEU A 362 -36.11 -5.02 6.39
C LEU A 362 -34.67 -4.55 6.63
N ASN A 363 -33.87 -5.38 7.31
CA ASN A 363 -32.48 -5.08 7.64
C ASN A 363 -31.49 -6.01 6.92
N LEU A 364 -31.97 -6.83 5.98
CA LEU A 364 -31.19 -7.83 5.28
C LEU A 364 -29.89 -7.26 4.66
N PHE A 365 -29.99 -6.13 3.96
CA PHE A 365 -28.85 -5.47 3.31
C PHE A 365 -28.04 -4.54 4.23
N LYS A 366 -28.45 -4.37 5.50
CA LYS A 366 -27.78 -3.51 6.49
C LYS A 366 -26.92 -4.30 7.49
N ARG A 367 -27.11 -5.61 7.55
CA ARG A 367 -26.34 -6.54 8.38
C ARG A 367 -25.03 -6.94 7.69
N ASP A 368 -24.20 -7.71 8.39
CA ASP A 368 -22.94 -8.21 7.83
C ASP A 368 -23.20 -9.16 6.65
N ARG A 369 -22.47 -8.97 5.55
CA ARG A 369 -22.74 -9.58 4.25
C ARG A 369 -22.41 -11.07 4.20
N ASP A 370 -21.35 -11.48 4.90
CA ASP A 370 -20.92 -12.88 4.90
C ASP A 370 -21.85 -13.74 5.76
N GLU A 371 -22.28 -13.20 6.90
CA GLU A 371 -23.27 -13.83 7.77
C GLU A 371 -24.65 -13.89 7.10
N THR A 372 -25.10 -12.81 6.45
CA THR A 372 -26.39 -12.83 5.75
C THR A 372 -26.37 -13.76 4.55
N LYS A 373 -25.29 -13.82 3.77
CA LYS A 373 -25.14 -14.76 2.65
C LYS A 373 -25.27 -16.21 3.11
N THR A 374 -24.58 -16.58 4.18
CA THR A 374 -24.65 -17.94 4.73
C THR A 374 -26.04 -18.26 5.26
N ASN A 375 -26.70 -17.30 5.94
CA ASN A 375 -28.07 -17.46 6.43
C ASN A 375 -29.10 -17.60 5.29
N VAL A 376 -28.97 -16.82 4.21
CA VAL A 376 -29.83 -16.93 3.02
C VAL A 376 -29.61 -18.28 2.34
N LYS A 377 -28.36 -18.73 2.21
CA LYS A 377 -28.05 -20.06 1.64
C LYS A 377 -28.67 -21.19 2.48
N LEU A 378 -28.54 -21.14 3.80
CA LEU A 378 -29.18 -22.12 4.69
C LEU A 378 -30.70 -22.12 4.53
N SER A 379 -31.31 -20.95 4.33
CA SER A 379 -32.75 -20.82 4.09
C SER A 379 -33.14 -21.44 2.74
N LEU A 380 -32.36 -21.21 1.68
CA LEU A 380 -32.56 -21.84 0.37
C LEU A 380 -32.39 -23.36 0.43
N ASP A 381 -31.34 -23.86 1.09
CA ASP A 381 -31.10 -25.28 1.26
C ASP A 381 -32.27 -25.96 1.99
N MET A 382 -32.84 -25.30 2.99
CA MET A 382 -34.01 -25.78 3.75
C MET A 382 -35.29 -25.83 2.90
N VAL A 383 -35.56 -24.77 2.14
CA VAL A 383 -36.77 -24.67 1.30
C VAL A 383 -36.69 -25.66 0.12
N ASN A 384 -35.50 -25.83 -0.48
CA ASN A 384 -35.25 -26.84 -1.52
C ASN A 384 -35.29 -28.28 -0.96
N LEU A 385 -34.90 -28.49 0.29
CA LEU A 385 -35.00 -29.79 0.94
C LEU A 385 -36.45 -30.25 1.06
N LEU A 386 -37.40 -29.37 1.39
CA LEU A 386 -38.82 -29.74 1.42
C LEU A 386 -39.30 -30.27 0.05
N LEU A 387 -39.00 -29.53 -1.02
CA LEU A 387 -39.37 -29.96 -2.38
C LEU A 387 -38.72 -31.28 -2.75
N LYS A 388 -37.41 -31.42 -2.48
CA LYS A 388 -36.67 -32.65 -2.73
C LYS A 388 -37.28 -33.84 -1.97
N SER A 389 -37.57 -33.67 -0.68
CA SER A 389 -38.18 -34.72 0.14
C SER A 389 -39.60 -35.06 -0.33
N TYR A 390 -40.39 -34.09 -0.81
CA TYR A 390 -41.70 -34.36 -1.42
C TYR A 390 -41.57 -35.21 -2.70
N TYR A 391 -40.66 -34.86 -3.61
CA TYR A 391 -40.44 -35.61 -4.84
C TYR A 391 -39.85 -37.00 -4.56
N GLU A 392 -38.92 -37.13 -3.61
CA GLU A 392 -38.39 -38.44 -3.18
C GLU A 392 -39.50 -39.34 -2.60
N CYS A 393 -40.39 -38.79 -1.77
CA CYS A 393 -41.53 -39.54 -1.25
C CYS A 393 -42.51 -39.94 -2.36
N ARG A 394 -42.70 -39.10 -3.37
CA ARG A 394 -43.51 -39.41 -4.56
C ARG A 394 -42.90 -40.53 -5.40
N GLU A 395 -41.60 -40.48 -5.68
CA GLU A 395 -40.90 -41.54 -6.41
C GLU A 395 -40.96 -42.87 -5.65
N GLN A 396 -40.76 -42.86 -4.33
CA GLN A 396 -40.87 -44.07 -3.49
C GLN A 396 -42.29 -44.64 -3.51
N ALA A 397 -43.31 -43.78 -3.47
CA ALA A 397 -44.71 -44.18 -3.60
C ALA A 397 -45.02 -44.80 -4.98
N GLU A 398 -44.39 -44.33 -6.06
CA GLU A 398 -44.53 -44.89 -7.42
C GLU A 398 -43.81 -46.24 -7.58
N VAL A 399 -42.70 -46.48 -6.86
CA VAL A 399 -41.92 -47.74 -6.93
C VAL A 399 -42.56 -48.89 -6.14
N GLU A 400 -43.27 -48.59 -5.04
CA GLU A 400 -43.99 -49.60 -4.23
C GLU A 400 -45.31 -50.09 -4.88
N ASP A 401 -45.69 -49.52 -6.03
CA ASP A 401 -47.03 -49.58 -6.64
C ASP A 401 -47.30 -50.86 -7.50
N ASP A 402 -46.32 -51.76 -7.65
CA ASP A 402 -46.43 -52.87 -8.62
C ASP A 402 -47.38 -54.02 -8.20
N PHE A 403 -47.82 -54.14 -6.93
CA PHE A 403 -48.54 -55.36 -6.50
C PHE A 403 -49.82 -55.23 -5.66
N THR A 404 -50.19 -54.09 -5.04
CA THR A 404 -51.45 -54.03 -4.24
C THR A 404 -52.06 -52.62 -4.04
N LYS A 405 -53.17 -52.31 -4.75
CA LYS A 405 -54.23 -51.26 -4.52
C LYS A 405 -54.16 -49.94 -5.34
N PRO A 406 -55.31 -49.22 -5.55
CA PRO A 406 -55.64 -48.52 -6.80
C PRO A 406 -55.52 -46.97 -6.81
N TYR A 407 -54.73 -46.34 -5.92
CA TYR A 407 -54.69 -44.86 -5.83
C TYR A 407 -53.27 -44.29 -5.79
N PRO A 408 -52.88 -43.47 -6.78
CA PRO A 408 -51.54 -42.89 -6.87
C PRO A 408 -51.39 -41.64 -5.98
N TRP A 409 -50.15 -41.34 -5.57
CA TRP A 409 -49.76 -40.08 -4.92
C TRP A 409 -49.70 -38.95 -5.97
N GLU A 410 -50.86 -38.55 -6.51
CA GLU A 410 -50.96 -37.54 -7.55
C GLU A 410 -51.71 -36.29 -7.05
N PHE A 411 -50.93 -35.27 -6.70
CA PHE A 411 -51.45 -33.94 -6.37
C PHE A 411 -50.91 -32.91 -7.39
N PRO A 412 -51.73 -31.98 -7.90
CA PRO A 412 -51.22 -30.95 -8.81
C PRO A 412 -50.23 -30.01 -8.10
N ASP A 413 -48.96 -30.07 -8.51
CA ASP A 413 -47.87 -29.26 -7.95
C ASP A 413 -48.21 -27.75 -7.93
N GLU A 414 -48.87 -27.24 -8.99
CA GLU A 414 -49.31 -25.83 -9.08
C GLU A 414 -50.20 -25.40 -7.91
N ARG A 415 -51.05 -26.29 -7.40
CA ARG A 415 -51.94 -25.98 -6.28
C ARG A 415 -51.18 -25.93 -4.97
N ILE A 416 -50.14 -26.75 -4.80
CA ILE A 416 -49.40 -26.82 -3.54
C ILE A 416 -48.32 -25.74 -3.49
N PHE A 417 -47.50 -25.62 -4.53
CA PHE A 417 -46.22 -24.93 -4.47
C PHE A 417 -46.16 -23.59 -5.23
N SER A 418 -47.20 -23.16 -5.96
CA SER A 418 -47.10 -21.95 -6.81
C SER A 418 -46.65 -20.66 -6.11
N GLN A 419 -47.03 -20.45 -4.84
CA GLN A 419 -46.52 -19.33 -4.04
C GLN A 419 -45.11 -19.61 -3.47
N PHE A 420 -44.85 -20.86 -3.10
CA PHE A 420 -43.60 -21.32 -2.52
C PHE A 420 -42.45 -21.30 -3.54
N GLU A 421 -42.68 -21.74 -4.78
CA GLU A 421 -41.74 -21.65 -5.90
C GLU A 421 -41.38 -20.19 -6.22
N LYS A 422 -42.37 -19.29 -6.22
CA LYS A 422 -42.10 -17.85 -6.38
C LYS A 422 -41.22 -17.30 -5.25
N PHE A 423 -41.42 -17.79 -4.03
CA PHE A 423 -40.60 -17.42 -2.88
C PHE A 423 -39.18 -18.00 -2.98
N ILE A 424 -39.01 -19.24 -3.44
CA ILE A 424 -37.70 -19.83 -3.75
C ILE A 424 -36.95 -18.97 -4.76
N LEU A 425 -37.61 -18.63 -5.87
CA LEU A 425 -37.03 -17.77 -6.90
C LEU A 425 -36.61 -16.41 -6.31
N ARG A 426 -37.45 -15.80 -5.47
CA ARG A 426 -37.09 -14.54 -4.80
C ARG A 426 -35.90 -14.68 -3.86
N LEU A 427 -35.81 -15.77 -3.10
CA LEU A 427 -34.67 -16.06 -2.25
C LEU A 427 -33.39 -16.30 -3.07
N ASP A 428 -33.50 -16.96 -4.22
CA ASP A 428 -32.39 -17.15 -5.16
C ASP A 428 -31.90 -15.81 -5.73
N GLU A 429 -32.82 -14.91 -6.11
CA GLU A 429 -32.49 -13.54 -6.56
C GLU A 429 -31.69 -12.80 -5.47
N VAL A 430 -32.14 -12.88 -4.21
CA VAL A 430 -31.44 -12.28 -3.06
C VAL A 430 -30.08 -12.93 -2.81
N HIS A 431 -29.99 -14.25 -2.87
CA HIS A 431 -28.72 -14.98 -2.73
C HIS A 431 -27.73 -14.61 -3.83
N GLU A 432 -28.19 -14.35 -5.05
CA GLU A 432 -27.35 -13.93 -6.17
C GLU A 432 -26.76 -12.52 -5.94
N ILE A 433 -27.52 -11.60 -5.33
CA ILE A 433 -27.01 -10.28 -4.94
C ILE A 433 -25.83 -10.43 -3.96
N PHE A 434 -25.98 -11.23 -2.90
CA PHE A 434 -24.91 -11.46 -1.93
C PHE A 434 -23.74 -12.28 -2.48
N SER A 435 -24.02 -13.23 -3.37
CA SER A 435 -22.98 -14.01 -4.05
C SER A 435 -22.10 -13.14 -4.95
N ALA A 436 -22.71 -12.20 -5.68
CA ALA A 436 -21.98 -11.18 -6.42
C ALA A 436 -21.18 -10.26 -5.48
N ALA A 437 -21.79 -9.79 -4.40
CA ALA A 437 -21.15 -8.89 -3.45
C ALA A 437 -19.86 -9.47 -2.85
N ASP A 438 -19.87 -10.73 -2.45
CA ASP A 438 -18.68 -11.44 -1.96
C ASP A 438 -17.52 -11.38 -2.97
N VAL A 439 -17.79 -11.68 -4.25
CA VAL A 439 -16.75 -11.69 -5.30
C VAL A 439 -16.18 -10.29 -5.57
N TYR A 440 -17.02 -9.26 -5.68
CA TYR A 440 -16.57 -7.90 -6.02
C TYR A 440 -15.95 -7.15 -4.83
N PHE A 441 -16.39 -7.40 -3.60
CA PHE A 441 -15.84 -6.73 -2.42
C PHE A 441 -14.58 -7.41 -1.87
N ASN A 442 -14.44 -8.73 -2.00
CA ASN A 442 -13.32 -9.49 -1.43
C ASN A 442 -12.18 -9.77 -2.43
N ILE A 443 -12.03 -8.98 -3.50
CA ILE A 443 -10.93 -9.15 -4.46
C ILE A 443 -9.56 -9.03 -3.73
N PRO A 444 -8.65 -10.02 -3.81
CA PRO A 444 -7.46 -10.08 -2.99
C PRO A 444 -6.34 -9.19 -3.57
N TYR A 445 -6.46 -7.87 -3.37
CA TYR A 445 -5.51 -6.87 -3.86
C TYR A 445 -4.08 -7.06 -3.35
N GLN A 446 -3.89 -7.78 -2.25
CA GLN A 446 -2.57 -8.04 -1.66
C GLN A 446 -1.69 -8.92 -2.56
N LYS A 447 -2.29 -9.83 -3.34
CA LYS A 447 -1.58 -10.70 -4.29
C LYS A 447 -1.11 -9.94 -5.56
N LEU A 448 -1.61 -8.72 -5.80
CA LEU A 448 -1.28 -7.87 -6.96
C LEU A 448 -0.02 -7.00 -6.77
N ILE A 449 0.54 -6.93 -5.56
CA ILE A 449 1.56 -5.93 -5.20
C ILE A 449 2.93 -6.22 -5.84
N ASN A 450 3.20 -7.48 -6.22
CA ASN A 450 4.54 -7.91 -6.64
C ASN A 450 4.81 -7.81 -8.15
N ILE A 451 3.83 -7.48 -8.99
CA ILE A 451 4.00 -7.43 -10.45
C ILE A 451 3.63 -6.02 -10.94
N HIS A 452 4.37 -5.47 -11.90
CA HIS A 452 4.22 -4.13 -12.49
C HIS A 452 2.83 -3.85 -13.12
N GLN A 453 1.77 -3.79 -12.31
CA GLN A 453 0.36 -3.88 -12.74
C GLN A 453 -0.54 -2.79 -12.15
N THR A 454 -0.01 -1.58 -11.97
CA THR A 454 -0.81 -0.40 -11.62
C THR A 454 -2.04 -0.15 -12.52
N PRO A 455 -2.03 -0.39 -13.85
CA PRO A 455 -3.25 -0.22 -14.66
C PRO A 455 -4.32 -1.28 -14.40
N TYR A 456 -3.94 -2.51 -14.05
CA TYR A 456 -4.90 -3.59 -13.76
C TYR A 456 -5.56 -3.40 -12.41
N LYS A 457 -4.77 -2.99 -11.41
CA LYS A 457 -5.31 -2.60 -10.11
C LYS A 457 -6.35 -1.47 -10.26
N LYS A 458 -6.06 -0.43 -11.03
CA LYS A 458 -7.02 0.64 -11.33
C LYS A 458 -8.29 0.15 -12.04
N ARG A 459 -8.18 -0.81 -12.96
CA ARG A 459 -9.35 -1.42 -13.62
C ARG A 459 -10.21 -2.21 -12.65
N LEU A 460 -9.59 -2.96 -11.73
CA LEU A 460 -10.31 -3.70 -10.69
C LEU A 460 -10.95 -2.76 -9.66
N GLU A 461 -10.28 -1.67 -9.28
CA GLU A 461 -10.85 -0.61 -8.43
C GLU A 461 -12.03 0.11 -9.11
N ASP A 462 -11.96 0.37 -10.41
CA ASP A 462 -13.08 0.94 -11.19
C ASP A 462 -14.27 -0.04 -11.26
N LEU A 463 -14.02 -1.32 -11.51
CA LEU A 463 -15.07 -2.35 -11.49
C LEU A 463 -15.73 -2.48 -10.11
N GLN A 464 -14.93 -2.50 -9.04
CA GLN A 464 -15.44 -2.54 -7.67
C GLN A 464 -16.26 -1.29 -7.34
N SER A 465 -15.81 -0.11 -7.75
CA SER A 465 -16.54 1.15 -7.53
C SER A 465 -17.89 1.15 -8.24
N ARG A 466 -17.92 0.71 -9.51
CA ARG A 466 -19.17 0.58 -10.28
C ARG A 466 -20.12 -0.45 -9.65
N PHE A 467 -19.60 -1.58 -9.17
CA PHE A 467 -20.42 -2.55 -8.46
C PHE A 467 -20.98 -1.98 -7.15
N ALA A 468 -20.16 -1.26 -6.38
CA ALA A 468 -20.57 -0.61 -5.13
C ALA A 468 -21.68 0.42 -5.33
N GLU A 469 -21.67 1.17 -6.46
CA GLU A 469 -22.76 2.09 -6.81
C GLU A 469 -24.09 1.36 -7.01
N VAL A 470 -24.09 0.21 -7.70
CA VAL A 470 -25.31 -0.58 -7.91
C VAL A 470 -25.76 -1.23 -6.59
N TYR A 471 -24.83 -1.77 -5.79
CA TYR A 471 -25.14 -2.39 -4.50
C TYR A 471 -25.74 -1.40 -3.49
N LYS A 472 -25.30 -0.14 -3.54
CA LYS A 472 -25.79 0.93 -2.64
C LYS A 472 -27.29 1.19 -2.76
N ILE A 473 -27.91 0.87 -3.90
CA ILE A 473 -29.36 0.96 -4.08
C ILE A 473 -30.07 0.03 -3.09
N PHE A 474 -29.55 -1.19 -2.91
CA PHE A 474 -30.09 -2.17 -1.96
C PHE A 474 -29.80 -1.79 -0.50
N GLU A 475 -28.63 -1.23 -0.18
CA GLU A 475 -28.32 -0.76 1.18
C GLU A 475 -29.24 0.38 1.65
N LEU A 476 -29.64 1.25 0.72
CA LEU A 476 -30.55 2.39 0.98
C LEU A 476 -32.03 2.01 0.87
N SER A 477 -32.33 0.78 0.45
CA SER A 477 -33.71 0.31 0.30
C SER A 477 -34.46 0.28 1.64
N THR A 478 -35.76 0.54 1.58
CA THR A 478 -36.67 0.53 2.74
C THR A 478 -37.77 -0.52 2.61
N TYR A 479 -37.84 -1.20 1.48
CA TYR A 479 -38.83 -2.23 1.21
C TYR A 479 -38.38 -3.60 1.73
N ASN A 480 -39.33 -4.53 1.90
CA ASN A 480 -39.05 -5.93 2.20
C ASN A 480 -38.65 -6.66 0.91
N ALA A 481 -37.39 -7.10 0.81
CA ALA A 481 -36.88 -7.79 -0.38
C ALA A 481 -37.53 -9.18 -0.61
N LEU A 482 -38.00 -9.83 0.46
CA LEU A 482 -38.63 -11.15 0.41
C LEU A 482 -40.14 -11.10 0.15
N ASP A 483 -40.74 -9.90 0.09
CA ASP A 483 -42.16 -9.74 -0.22
C ASP A 483 -42.43 -9.98 -1.72
N LEU A 484 -43.26 -10.99 -2.00
CA LEU A 484 -43.66 -11.38 -3.35
C LEU A 484 -44.45 -10.28 -4.09
N GLN A 485 -45.10 -9.36 -3.37
CA GLN A 485 -45.87 -8.26 -3.96
C GLN A 485 -45.03 -7.01 -4.25
N CYS A 486 -43.77 -6.98 -3.83
CA CYS A 486 -42.91 -5.83 -4.00
C CYS A 486 -42.39 -5.71 -5.45
N GLU A 487 -43.02 -4.86 -6.26
CA GLU A 487 -42.56 -4.57 -7.63
C GLU A 487 -41.24 -3.77 -7.66
N ALA A 488 -40.96 -2.97 -6.63
CA ALA A 488 -39.75 -2.15 -6.55
C ALA A 488 -38.48 -3.01 -6.52
N PHE A 489 -38.47 -4.09 -5.72
CA PHE A 489 -37.35 -5.03 -5.67
C PHE A 489 -37.12 -5.69 -7.04
N VAL A 490 -38.18 -6.11 -7.73
CA VAL A 490 -38.06 -6.77 -9.04
C VAL A 490 -37.41 -5.83 -10.05
N GLN A 491 -37.79 -4.55 -10.07
CA GLN A 491 -37.17 -3.56 -10.95
C GLN A 491 -35.70 -3.32 -10.62
N ASP A 492 -35.36 -3.15 -9.35
CA ASP A 492 -33.98 -2.96 -8.90
C ASP A 492 -33.10 -4.19 -9.19
N PHE A 493 -33.64 -5.39 -8.99
CA PHE A 493 -32.96 -6.65 -9.32
C PHE A 493 -32.73 -6.81 -10.83
N LEU A 494 -33.70 -6.44 -11.67
CA LEU A 494 -33.52 -6.46 -13.12
C LEU A 494 -32.38 -5.53 -13.55
N ILE A 495 -32.35 -4.29 -13.03
CA ILE A 495 -31.27 -3.33 -13.30
C ILE A 495 -29.92 -3.88 -12.81
N PHE A 496 -29.90 -4.48 -11.62
CA PHE A 496 -28.72 -5.14 -11.07
C PHE A 496 -28.24 -6.29 -11.97
N SER A 497 -29.15 -7.14 -12.45
CA SER A 497 -28.84 -8.28 -13.32
C SER A 497 -28.27 -7.83 -14.68
N GLU A 498 -28.83 -6.78 -15.30
CA GLU A 498 -28.28 -6.20 -16.53
C GLU A 498 -26.88 -5.63 -16.31
N LYS A 499 -26.65 -4.96 -15.18
CA LYS A 499 -25.32 -4.44 -14.82
C LYS A 499 -24.32 -5.54 -14.53
N LEU A 500 -24.73 -6.64 -13.89
CA LEU A 500 -23.88 -7.81 -13.68
C LEU A 500 -23.48 -8.48 -14.99
N GLN A 501 -24.41 -8.61 -15.95
CA GLN A 501 -24.09 -9.13 -17.29
C GLN A 501 -23.04 -8.27 -18.01
N GLU A 502 -22.95 -6.97 -17.71
CA GLU A 502 -21.92 -6.08 -18.24
C GLU A 502 -20.58 -6.20 -17.49
N LEU A 503 -20.63 -6.34 -16.15
CA LEU A 503 -19.46 -6.31 -15.27
C LEU A 503 -18.73 -7.67 -15.21
N ASP A 504 -19.45 -8.78 -15.16
CA ASP A 504 -18.88 -10.13 -15.01
C ASP A 504 -17.91 -10.50 -16.14
N PRO A 505 -18.21 -10.26 -17.43
CA PRO A 505 -17.25 -10.45 -18.52
C PRO A 505 -15.99 -9.59 -18.37
N LYS A 506 -16.14 -8.33 -17.93
CA LYS A 506 -15.01 -7.40 -17.74
C LYS A 506 -14.13 -7.85 -16.58
N LEU A 507 -14.73 -8.38 -15.52
CA LEU A 507 -14.03 -9.01 -14.39
C LEU A 507 -13.25 -10.24 -14.87
N GLY A 508 -13.89 -11.12 -15.65
CA GLY A 508 -13.26 -12.28 -16.28
C GLY A 508 -12.06 -11.91 -17.16
N ILE A 509 -12.16 -10.83 -17.94
CA ILE A 509 -11.05 -10.33 -18.78
C ILE A 509 -9.90 -9.76 -17.94
N ALA A 510 -10.21 -8.93 -16.94
CA ALA A 510 -9.20 -8.31 -16.10
C ALA A 510 -8.39 -9.35 -15.30
N ILE A 511 -9.04 -10.44 -14.90
CA ILE A 511 -8.46 -11.49 -14.07
C ILE A 511 -7.85 -12.61 -14.90
N GLY A 512 -8.41 -12.94 -16.08
CA GLY A 512 -7.81 -13.89 -17.02
C GLY A 512 -6.43 -13.47 -17.54
N GLN A 513 -6.10 -12.19 -17.43
CA GLN A 513 -4.76 -11.68 -17.72
C GLN A 513 -3.76 -11.92 -16.57
N LEU A 514 -4.22 -12.38 -15.41
CA LEU A 514 -3.49 -12.49 -14.13
C LEU A 514 -3.64 -13.87 -13.49
N ILE A 515 -2.87 -14.85 -14.01
CA ILE A 515 -2.99 -16.29 -13.69
C ILE A 515 -2.95 -16.64 -12.18
N SER A 516 -2.45 -15.75 -11.34
CA SER A 516 -2.28 -15.96 -9.90
C SER A 516 -3.49 -15.65 -9.01
N LEU A 517 -4.60 -15.11 -9.52
CA LEU A 517 -5.76 -14.64 -8.72
C LEU A 517 -7.00 -15.56 -8.73
N PHE A 518 -6.81 -16.85 -9.01
CA PHE A 518 -7.81 -17.63 -9.75
C PHE A 518 -8.96 -18.27 -8.96
N GLU A 519 -8.91 -18.40 -7.63
CA GLU A 519 -9.92 -19.22 -6.92
C GLU A 519 -11.27 -18.51 -6.67
N GLU A 520 -11.29 -17.20 -6.46
CA GLU A 520 -12.51 -16.51 -6.00
C GLU A 520 -13.44 -16.07 -7.13
N VAL A 521 -12.90 -15.76 -8.31
CA VAL A 521 -13.67 -15.21 -9.44
C VAL A 521 -14.35 -16.28 -10.29
N VAL A 522 -13.88 -17.53 -10.19
CA VAL A 522 -14.46 -18.65 -10.92
C VAL A 522 -15.80 -19.13 -10.31
N LYS A 523 -16.22 -18.53 -9.20
CA LYS A 523 -17.56 -18.75 -8.65
C LYS A 523 -18.68 -18.17 -9.55
N ARG A 524 -18.36 -17.30 -10.53
CA ARG A 524 -19.37 -16.69 -11.42
C ARG A 524 -19.30 -17.24 -12.86
N PRO A 525 -20.42 -17.71 -13.44
CA PRO A 525 -20.42 -18.42 -14.73
C PRO A 525 -20.03 -17.54 -15.92
N LEU A 526 -20.52 -16.29 -15.99
CA LEU A 526 -20.20 -15.37 -17.10
C LEU A 526 -18.74 -14.91 -17.10
N ALA A 527 -18.17 -14.69 -15.91
CA ALA A 527 -16.75 -14.40 -15.76
C ALA A 527 -15.89 -15.61 -16.15
N GLN A 528 -16.33 -16.82 -15.75
CA GLN A 528 -15.67 -18.08 -16.07
C GLN A 528 -15.61 -18.37 -17.58
N ASP A 529 -16.66 -18.05 -18.34
CA ASP A 529 -16.69 -18.30 -19.79
C ASP A 529 -15.67 -17.43 -20.55
N GLU A 530 -15.61 -16.14 -20.26
CA GLU A 530 -14.62 -15.23 -20.89
C GLU A 530 -13.20 -15.55 -20.44
N PHE A 531 -13.05 -15.92 -19.17
CA PHE A 531 -11.79 -16.38 -18.62
C PHE A 531 -11.27 -17.66 -19.30
N ARG A 532 -12.14 -18.65 -19.52
CA ARG A 532 -11.82 -19.88 -20.27
C ARG A 532 -11.33 -19.57 -21.68
N LYS A 533 -12.00 -18.64 -22.39
CA LYS A 533 -11.56 -18.19 -23.72
C LYS A 533 -10.16 -17.56 -23.67
N LEU A 534 -9.89 -16.67 -22.73
CA LEU A 534 -8.59 -16.00 -22.62
C LEU A 534 -7.46 -16.95 -22.24
N ILE A 535 -7.68 -17.85 -21.29
CA ILE A 535 -6.63 -18.79 -20.88
C ILE A 535 -6.36 -19.81 -21.99
N SER A 536 -7.37 -20.20 -22.78
CA SER A 536 -7.13 -21.03 -23.96
C SER A 536 -6.14 -20.38 -24.94
N SER A 537 -6.21 -19.05 -25.10
CA SER A 537 -5.22 -18.29 -25.88
C SER A 537 -3.85 -18.20 -25.19
N HIS A 538 -3.83 -18.14 -23.86
CA HIS A 538 -2.60 -18.12 -23.09
C HIS A 538 -1.87 -19.47 -23.13
N VAL A 539 -2.59 -20.60 -23.10
CA VAL A 539 -2.03 -21.94 -23.28
C VAL A 539 -1.37 -22.07 -24.66
N ILE A 540 -1.94 -21.48 -25.71
CA ILE A 540 -1.32 -21.43 -27.04
C ILE A 540 -0.02 -20.61 -27.04
N ASN A 541 0.00 -19.48 -26.33
CA ASN A 541 1.21 -18.67 -26.21
C ASN A 541 2.30 -19.40 -25.42
N ILE A 542 1.96 -20.06 -24.32
CA ILE A 542 2.89 -20.88 -23.53
C ILE A 542 3.42 -22.05 -24.37
N TYR A 543 2.56 -22.70 -25.15
CA TYR A 543 2.99 -23.72 -26.09
C TYR A 543 4.00 -23.17 -27.11
N ALA A 544 3.79 -21.96 -27.64
CA ALA A 544 4.74 -21.29 -28.52
C ALA A 544 6.06 -20.94 -27.81
N GLU A 545 6.02 -20.52 -26.55
CA GLU A 545 7.21 -20.31 -25.73
C GLU A 545 8.00 -21.60 -25.52
N PHE A 546 7.34 -22.74 -25.27
CA PHE A 546 8.01 -24.04 -25.17
C PHE A 546 8.62 -24.49 -26.49
N LEU A 547 7.96 -24.23 -27.62
CA LEU A 547 8.54 -24.48 -28.94
C LEU A 547 9.78 -23.60 -29.20
N ASN A 548 9.73 -22.33 -28.81
CA ASN A 548 10.88 -21.44 -28.89
C ASN A 548 12.02 -21.90 -27.97
N ALA A 549 11.71 -22.36 -26.76
CA ALA A 549 12.70 -22.95 -25.86
C ALA A 549 13.34 -24.21 -26.49
N LYS A 550 12.56 -25.05 -27.17
CA LYS A 550 13.05 -26.24 -27.89
C LYS A 550 13.95 -25.86 -29.07
N GLN A 551 13.61 -24.81 -29.82
CA GLN A 551 14.46 -24.27 -30.88
C GLN A 551 15.76 -23.69 -30.32
N ASN A 552 15.70 -22.94 -29.22
CA ASN A 552 16.87 -22.38 -28.54
C ASN A 552 17.79 -23.49 -28.05
N TYR A 553 17.23 -24.57 -27.49
CA TYR A 553 17.99 -25.76 -27.11
C TYR A 553 18.66 -26.42 -28.32
N SER A 554 17.95 -26.61 -29.44
CA SER A 554 18.56 -27.21 -30.64
C SER A 554 19.66 -26.32 -31.24
N ASN A 555 19.45 -25.00 -31.28
CA ASN A 555 20.45 -24.05 -31.75
C ASN A 555 21.69 -24.10 -30.86
N PHE A 556 21.49 -24.15 -29.55
CA PHE A 556 22.56 -24.25 -28.56
C PHE A 556 23.37 -25.55 -28.73
N MET A 557 22.73 -26.70 -28.90
CA MET A 557 23.43 -27.97 -29.19
C MET A 557 24.28 -27.89 -30.47
N THR A 558 23.75 -27.28 -31.55
CA THR A 558 24.54 -27.11 -32.78
C THR A 558 25.72 -26.15 -32.63
N LEU A 559 25.64 -25.17 -31.72
CA LEU A 559 26.73 -24.24 -31.42
C LEU A 559 27.82 -24.93 -30.59
N LEU A 560 27.44 -25.77 -29.62
CA LEU A 560 28.37 -26.60 -28.85
C LEU A 560 29.14 -27.59 -29.73
N ASP A 561 28.50 -28.19 -30.73
CA ASP A 561 29.17 -29.13 -31.64
C ASP A 561 30.15 -28.43 -32.59
N LYS A 562 29.89 -27.15 -32.94
CA LYS A 562 30.68 -26.37 -33.90
C LYS A 562 31.81 -25.56 -33.27
N SER A 563 31.67 -25.16 -32.00
CA SER A 563 32.64 -24.31 -31.30
C SER A 563 33.23 -25.05 -30.10
N LYS A 564 34.57 -25.16 -30.05
CA LYS A 564 35.29 -25.74 -28.90
C LYS A 564 35.26 -24.82 -27.65
N GLU A 565 34.79 -23.58 -27.80
CA GLU A 565 34.73 -22.56 -26.74
C GLU A 565 33.43 -21.77 -26.88
N CYS A 566 32.39 -22.17 -26.15
CA CYS A 566 31.15 -21.41 -26.07
C CYS A 566 30.88 -21.05 -24.60
N PHE A 567 31.18 -19.81 -24.21
CA PHE A 567 30.91 -19.29 -22.87
C PHE A 567 29.52 -18.64 -22.87
N ILE A 568 28.56 -19.23 -22.14
CA ILE A 568 27.17 -18.72 -22.07
C ILE A 568 27.09 -17.49 -21.15
N TYR A 569 27.81 -17.56 -20.03
CA TYR A 569 27.87 -16.49 -19.05
C TYR A 569 29.30 -15.99 -18.92
N LYS A 570 29.49 -14.67 -19.04
CA LYS A 570 30.80 -14.04 -18.87
C LYS A 570 31.34 -14.39 -17.48
N ASN A 571 32.59 -14.86 -17.41
CA ASN A 571 33.30 -15.25 -16.19
C ASN A 571 32.86 -16.57 -15.53
N LEU A 572 32.02 -17.40 -16.17
CA LEU A 572 31.80 -18.78 -15.75
C LEU A 572 32.53 -19.76 -16.67
N PRO A 573 33.20 -20.78 -16.12
CA PRO A 573 33.78 -21.87 -16.91
C PRO A 573 32.76 -22.62 -17.78
N GLU A 574 33.23 -23.21 -18.88
CA GLU A 574 32.45 -23.90 -19.92
C GLU A 574 31.37 -24.84 -19.35
N ILE A 575 31.74 -25.74 -18.44
CA ILE A 575 30.83 -26.77 -17.92
C ILE A 575 29.83 -26.17 -16.94
N SER A 576 30.29 -25.33 -16.01
CA SER A 576 29.41 -24.67 -15.03
C SER A 576 28.43 -23.70 -15.69
N SER A 577 28.84 -22.99 -16.75
CA SER A 577 27.97 -22.05 -17.47
C SER A 577 26.87 -22.79 -18.23
N SER A 578 27.20 -23.94 -18.81
CA SER A 578 26.26 -24.81 -19.52
C SER A 578 25.23 -25.43 -18.58
N LEU A 579 25.66 -25.87 -17.39
CA LEU A 579 24.75 -26.39 -16.37
C LEU A 579 23.86 -25.28 -15.78
N GLN A 580 24.41 -24.10 -15.51
CA GLN A 580 23.62 -22.96 -15.04
C GLN A 580 22.55 -22.55 -16.05
N TRP A 581 22.87 -22.57 -17.35
CA TRP A 581 21.92 -22.29 -18.42
C TRP A 581 20.78 -23.32 -18.47
N SER A 582 21.10 -24.62 -18.31
CA SER A 582 20.10 -25.69 -18.21
C SER A 582 19.13 -25.42 -17.05
N ILE A 583 19.66 -25.06 -15.87
CA ILE A 583 18.87 -24.78 -14.67
C ILE A 583 18.03 -23.51 -14.83
N ASP A 584 18.57 -22.46 -15.46
CA ASP A 584 17.82 -21.22 -15.67
C ASP A 584 16.68 -21.44 -16.67
N LEU A 585 16.89 -22.27 -17.70
CA LEU A 585 15.82 -22.71 -18.59
C LEU A 585 14.80 -23.58 -17.87
N GLU A 586 15.23 -24.54 -17.04
CA GLU A 586 14.29 -25.36 -16.25
C GLU A 586 13.45 -24.48 -15.32
N LYS A 587 14.05 -23.48 -14.65
CA LYS A 587 13.32 -22.53 -13.80
C LYS A 587 12.33 -21.67 -14.58
N GLN A 588 12.67 -21.22 -15.78
CA GLN A 588 11.74 -20.49 -16.65
C GLN A 588 10.57 -21.37 -17.11
N LEU A 589 10.82 -22.65 -17.39
CA LEU A 589 9.77 -23.60 -17.73
C LEU A 589 8.90 -23.94 -16.51
N ILE A 590 9.48 -24.06 -15.31
CA ILE A 590 8.74 -24.29 -14.06
C ILE A 590 7.85 -23.08 -13.72
N SER A 591 8.39 -21.86 -13.79
CA SER A 591 7.63 -20.65 -13.44
C SER A 591 6.43 -20.39 -14.36
N THR A 592 6.48 -20.90 -15.59
CA THR A 592 5.38 -20.82 -16.56
C THR A 592 4.40 -21.99 -16.43
N THR A 593 4.83 -23.16 -15.96
CA THR A 593 3.98 -24.34 -15.78
C THR A 593 3.31 -24.44 -14.41
N GLU A 594 3.92 -23.98 -13.32
CA GLU A 594 3.32 -24.03 -11.98
C GLU A 594 1.95 -23.32 -11.91
N PRO A 595 1.78 -22.09 -12.43
CA PRO A 595 0.47 -21.43 -12.43
C PRO A 595 -0.57 -22.17 -13.29
N LEU A 596 -0.14 -22.87 -14.34
CA LEU A 596 -1.02 -23.68 -15.19
C LEU A 596 -1.48 -24.97 -14.50
N SER A 597 -0.64 -25.57 -13.65
CA SER A 597 -0.99 -26.79 -12.89
C SER A 597 -2.09 -26.54 -11.85
N GLN A 598 -2.15 -25.32 -11.29
CA GLN A 598 -3.19 -24.95 -10.32
C GLN A 598 -4.59 -24.85 -10.94
N VAL A 599 -4.69 -24.83 -12.28
CA VAL A 599 -5.94 -24.58 -13.03
C VAL A 599 -6.31 -25.81 -13.88
N GLU A 600 -5.69 -26.96 -13.62
CA GLU A 600 -5.80 -28.20 -14.40
C GLU A 600 -7.26 -28.65 -14.62
N HIS A 601 -8.12 -28.52 -13.60
CA HIS A 601 -9.54 -28.90 -13.66
C HIS A 601 -10.37 -28.16 -14.72
N TYR A 602 -9.90 -27.02 -15.24
CA TYR A 602 -10.59 -26.29 -16.31
C TYR A 602 -10.15 -26.70 -17.73
N PHE A 603 -9.11 -27.54 -17.85
CA PHE A 603 -8.46 -27.89 -19.12
C PHE A 603 -8.28 -29.40 -19.35
N GLU A 604 -8.85 -30.26 -18.50
CA GLU A 604 -8.76 -31.72 -18.66
C GLU A 604 -9.22 -32.21 -20.05
N ASP A 605 -10.14 -31.48 -20.69
CA ASP A 605 -10.67 -31.77 -22.03
C ASP A 605 -9.91 -31.08 -23.18
N SER A 606 -8.99 -30.16 -22.90
CA SER A 606 -8.27 -29.41 -23.94
C SER A 606 -7.06 -30.17 -24.46
N ASP A 607 -7.09 -30.56 -25.73
CA ASP A 607 -5.94 -31.18 -26.41
C ASP A 607 -4.68 -30.31 -26.36
N ASN A 608 -4.83 -28.99 -26.46
CA ASN A 608 -3.71 -28.02 -26.42
C ASN A 608 -2.98 -28.04 -25.08
N TYR A 609 -3.69 -28.21 -23.96
CA TYR A 609 -3.09 -28.32 -22.63
C TYR A 609 -2.28 -29.60 -22.49
N LYS A 610 -2.84 -30.73 -22.95
CA LYS A 610 -2.14 -32.03 -22.98
C LYS A 610 -0.88 -31.99 -23.84
N TYR A 611 -0.95 -31.35 -25.01
CA TYR A 611 0.24 -31.16 -25.86
C TYR A 611 1.30 -30.30 -25.18
N THR A 612 0.90 -29.25 -24.46
CA THR A 612 1.81 -28.34 -23.74
C THR A 612 2.51 -29.02 -22.57
N LEU A 613 1.80 -29.86 -21.81
CA LEU A 613 2.41 -30.67 -20.75
C LEU A 613 3.37 -31.72 -21.32
N LYS A 614 3.00 -32.35 -22.43
CA LYS A 614 3.86 -33.33 -23.10
C LYS A 614 5.15 -32.68 -23.63
N THR A 615 5.08 -31.52 -24.26
CA THR A 615 6.28 -30.81 -24.74
C THR A 615 7.15 -30.32 -23.58
N TYR A 616 6.55 -29.92 -22.45
CA TYR A 616 7.28 -29.60 -21.23
C TYR A 616 8.04 -30.81 -20.67
N GLN A 617 7.40 -31.99 -20.58
CA GLN A 617 8.05 -33.23 -20.15
C GLN A 617 9.19 -33.63 -21.09
N GLU A 618 8.97 -33.56 -22.41
CA GLU A 618 10.02 -33.80 -23.41
C GLU A 618 11.22 -32.85 -23.24
N MET A 619 10.98 -31.57 -22.95
CA MET A 619 12.04 -30.59 -22.70
C MET A 619 12.81 -30.90 -21.43
N ARG A 620 12.12 -31.31 -20.35
CA ARG A 620 12.76 -31.70 -19.10
C ARG A 620 13.66 -32.92 -19.25
N ASP A 621 13.21 -33.91 -20.01
CA ASP A 621 14.01 -35.10 -20.32
C ASP A 621 15.25 -34.76 -21.17
N LEU A 622 15.14 -33.81 -22.10
CA LEU A 622 16.26 -33.32 -22.89
C LEU A 622 17.29 -32.57 -22.03
N LEU A 623 16.83 -31.69 -21.14
CA LEU A 623 17.69 -30.97 -20.19
C LEU A 623 18.41 -31.94 -19.23
N SER A 624 17.71 -32.94 -18.69
CA SER A 624 18.34 -33.96 -17.83
C SER A 624 19.45 -34.73 -18.56
N LYS A 625 19.19 -35.17 -19.80
CA LYS A 625 20.20 -35.88 -20.62
C LYS A 625 21.41 -35.00 -20.93
N PHE A 626 21.18 -33.70 -21.15
CA PHE A 626 22.26 -32.74 -21.36
C PHE A 626 23.13 -32.58 -20.11
N GLU A 627 22.51 -32.47 -18.94
CA GLU A 627 23.22 -32.38 -17.66
C GLU A 627 24.10 -33.61 -17.41
N ASP A 628 23.58 -34.80 -17.67
CA ASP A 628 24.33 -36.06 -17.52
C ASP A 628 25.55 -36.11 -18.45
N HIS A 629 25.37 -35.75 -19.73
CA HIS A 629 26.45 -35.71 -20.72
C HIS A 629 27.57 -34.72 -20.33
N MET A 630 27.21 -33.53 -19.82
CA MET A 630 28.18 -32.54 -19.38
C MET A 630 28.93 -32.97 -18.12
N LEU A 631 28.28 -33.68 -17.20
CA LEU A 631 28.91 -34.26 -16.01
C LEU A 631 29.91 -35.38 -16.37
N GLU A 632 29.63 -36.21 -17.37
CA GLU A 632 30.58 -37.22 -17.86
C GLU A 632 31.83 -36.58 -18.48
N ARG A 633 31.65 -35.53 -19.30
CA ARG A 633 32.75 -34.74 -19.88
C ARG A 633 33.63 -34.13 -18.78
N TRP A 634 33.02 -33.61 -17.71
CA TRP A 634 33.75 -33.07 -16.56
C TRP A 634 34.61 -34.12 -15.84
N LYS A 635 34.04 -35.32 -15.57
CA LYS A 635 34.78 -36.44 -14.95
C LYS A 635 36.01 -36.85 -15.75
N SER A 636 35.94 -36.79 -17.09
CA SER A 636 37.10 -37.09 -17.94
C SER A 636 38.23 -36.04 -17.87
N LYS A 637 37.90 -34.77 -17.60
CA LYS A 637 38.88 -33.69 -17.38
C LYS A 637 39.58 -33.85 -16.02
N LEU A 638 38.85 -34.26 -14.97
CA LEU A 638 39.40 -34.49 -13.64
C LEU A 638 40.52 -35.54 -13.62
N ASN A 639 40.38 -36.64 -14.37
CA ASN A 639 41.35 -37.74 -14.39
C ASN A 639 42.72 -37.38 -15.00
N LYS A 640 42.87 -36.19 -15.61
CA LYS A 640 44.13 -35.72 -16.24
C LYS A 640 44.92 -34.71 -15.40
N LEU A 641 44.45 -34.39 -14.19
CA LEU A 641 45.01 -33.33 -13.34
C LEU A 641 46.35 -33.69 -12.69
N ASP A 642 46.55 -34.95 -12.30
CA ASP A 642 47.75 -35.39 -11.58
C ASP A 642 49.04 -35.25 -12.42
N GLU A 643 48.94 -35.39 -13.73
CA GLU A 643 50.06 -35.19 -14.66
C GLU A 643 50.47 -33.72 -14.77
N LYS A 644 49.52 -32.78 -14.56
CA LYS A 644 49.75 -31.34 -14.72
C LYS A 644 50.30 -30.66 -13.47
N LEU A 645 49.98 -31.17 -12.28
CA LEU A 645 50.45 -30.64 -11.00
C LEU A 645 51.92 -30.98 -10.69
N ASN A 646 52.50 -31.97 -11.37
CA ASN A 646 53.91 -32.38 -11.19
C ASN A 646 54.96 -31.47 -11.87
N LYS A 647 54.55 -30.30 -12.41
CA LYS A 647 55.46 -29.34 -13.07
C LYS A 647 56.19 -28.42 -12.04
N VAL A 648 57.39 -27.96 -12.40
CA VAL A 648 58.24 -27.02 -11.60
C VAL A 648 57.62 -25.62 -11.56
N LEU A 649 57.79 -24.85 -10.47
CA LEU A 649 57.12 -23.55 -10.24
C LEU A 649 57.58 -22.40 -11.15
N PHE A 650 58.89 -22.26 -11.44
CA PHE A 650 59.44 -21.14 -12.21
C PHE A 650 60.18 -21.59 -13.47
N ILE A 651 60.02 -20.85 -14.56
CA ILE A 651 60.80 -20.97 -15.80
C ILE A 651 61.51 -19.64 -16.05
N SER A 652 62.84 -19.67 -16.20
CA SER A 652 63.66 -18.52 -16.59
C SER A 652 63.58 -18.29 -18.10
N ILE A 653 63.14 -17.11 -18.57
CA ILE A 653 63.18 -16.78 -20.00
C ILE A 653 64.50 -16.08 -20.38
N ILE A 654 64.98 -15.15 -19.53
CA ILE A 654 66.21 -14.35 -19.67
C ILE A 654 66.78 -14.15 -18.24
N GLU A 655 68.09 -13.88 -18.08
CA GLU A 655 68.84 -13.77 -16.79
C GLU A 655 68.18 -12.88 -15.70
N SER A 656 67.15 -12.09 -16.02
CA SER A 656 66.40 -11.22 -15.10
C SER A 656 64.86 -11.31 -15.17
N GLN A 657 64.28 -12.26 -15.93
CA GLN A 657 62.82 -12.41 -16.04
C GLN A 657 62.32 -13.82 -15.73
N LEU A 658 61.41 -13.90 -14.76
CA LEU A 658 60.79 -15.14 -14.29
C LEU A 658 59.37 -15.28 -14.83
N LEU A 659 59.00 -16.49 -15.27
CA LEU A 659 57.62 -16.89 -15.53
C LEU A 659 57.18 -17.95 -14.54
N LEU A 660 55.95 -17.81 -14.06
CA LEU A 660 55.27 -18.83 -13.27
C LEU A 660 54.72 -19.92 -14.20
N ASN A 661 55.12 -21.17 -14.01
CA ASN A 661 54.71 -22.30 -14.82
C ASN A 661 53.46 -22.97 -14.22
N PHE A 662 52.30 -22.36 -14.49
CA PHE A 662 50.99 -22.86 -14.07
C PHE A 662 50.08 -23.13 -15.28
N ASP A 663 49.45 -24.30 -15.32
CA ASP A 663 48.58 -24.74 -16.41
C ASP A 663 47.15 -24.17 -16.22
N SER A 664 46.60 -23.46 -17.21
CA SER A 664 45.32 -22.74 -17.06
C SER A 664 44.14 -23.66 -16.76
N GLU A 665 44.19 -24.91 -17.24
CA GLU A 665 43.14 -25.91 -17.04
C GLU A 665 42.95 -26.28 -15.55
N VAL A 666 44.00 -26.17 -14.72
CA VAL A 666 43.89 -26.43 -13.28
C VAL A 666 43.08 -25.33 -12.58
N SER A 667 43.21 -24.07 -13.02
CA SER A 667 42.39 -22.96 -12.52
C SER A 667 40.94 -23.07 -13.00
N GLU A 668 40.71 -23.48 -14.24
CA GLU A 668 39.37 -23.70 -14.79
C GLU A 668 38.62 -24.78 -14.02
N ILE A 669 39.26 -25.91 -13.74
CA ILE A 669 38.64 -27.02 -13.01
C ILE A 669 38.38 -26.65 -11.54
N ALA A 670 39.28 -25.90 -10.90
CA ALA A 670 39.07 -25.43 -9.53
C ALA A 670 37.92 -24.40 -9.43
N GLN A 671 37.77 -23.51 -10.43
CA GLN A 671 36.62 -22.62 -10.53
C GLN A 671 35.32 -23.42 -10.79
N GLU A 672 35.36 -24.42 -11.67
CA GLU A 672 34.22 -25.32 -11.91
C GLU A 672 33.75 -26.02 -10.63
N ILE A 673 34.66 -26.56 -9.83
CA ILE A 673 34.31 -27.21 -8.54
C ILE A 673 33.63 -26.22 -7.58
N ARG A 674 34.10 -24.96 -7.53
CA ARG A 674 33.48 -23.93 -6.68
C ARG A 674 32.07 -23.59 -7.15
N TYR A 675 31.86 -23.38 -8.45
CA TYR A 675 30.54 -23.07 -8.99
C TYR A 675 29.58 -24.27 -8.87
N LEU A 676 30.05 -25.50 -9.06
CA LEU A 676 29.24 -26.71 -8.86
C LEU A 676 28.75 -26.87 -7.41
N LYS A 677 29.59 -26.52 -6.42
CA LYS A 677 29.16 -26.45 -5.00
C LYS A 677 28.10 -25.38 -4.76
N LEU A 678 28.23 -24.20 -5.38
CA LEU A 678 27.25 -23.11 -5.26
C LEU A 678 25.90 -23.46 -5.90
N ILE A 679 25.90 -24.28 -6.94
CA ILE A 679 24.71 -24.78 -7.63
C ILE A 679 23.94 -25.85 -6.80
N LYS A 680 24.46 -26.27 -5.62
CA LYS A 680 23.81 -27.19 -4.66
C LYS A 680 23.45 -28.57 -5.24
N LYS A 681 24.32 -29.15 -6.09
CA LYS A 681 24.28 -30.59 -6.45
C LYS A 681 25.36 -31.37 -5.69
N ASP A 682 25.25 -31.40 -4.36
CA ASP A 682 26.25 -32.05 -3.48
C ASP A 682 26.35 -33.58 -3.66
N ASN A 683 25.29 -34.22 -4.17
CA ASN A 683 25.21 -35.68 -4.31
C ASN A 683 25.97 -36.27 -5.52
N LEU A 684 26.57 -35.44 -6.38
CA LEU A 684 27.23 -35.88 -7.63
C LEU A 684 28.74 -35.62 -7.68
N LEU A 685 29.31 -35.01 -6.63
CA LEU A 685 30.74 -34.77 -6.51
C LEU A 685 31.47 -36.06 -6.06
N PRO A 686 32.40 -36.62 -6.87
CA PRO A 686 33.24 -37.73 -6.43
C PRO A 686 34.06 -37.35 -5.18
N ALA A 687 34.38 -38.33 -4.32
CA ALA A 687 35.20 -38.08 -3.13
C ALA A 687 36.57 -37.48 -3.48
N GLU A 688 37.11 -37.82 -4.66
CA GLU A 688 38.36 -37.23 -5.17
C GLU A 688 38.24 -35.72 -5.40
N ALA A 689 37.08 -35.19 -5.79
CA ALA A 689 36.87 -33.77 -6.06
C ALA A 689 36.80 -32.90 -4.78
N ASN A 690 36.37 -33.48 -3.65
CA ASN A 690 36.37 -32.77 -2.37
C ASN A 690 37.77 -32.68 -1.75
N ASN A 691 38.56 -33.74 -1.85
CA ASN A 691 39.98 -33.71 -1.44
C ASN A 691 40.78 -32.76 -2.34
N PHE A 692 40.51 -32.76 -3.65
CA PHE A 692 41.13 -31.84 -4.60
C PHE A 692 40.76 -30.37 -4.33
N ASN A 693 39.54 -30.05 -3.87
CA ASN A 693 39.16 -28.65 -3.59
C ASN A 693 39.99 -28.02 -2.45
N ASN A 694 40.28 -28.77 -1.38
CA ASN A 694 41.10 -28.26 -0.28
C ASN A 694 42.54 -28.01 -0.76
N VAL A 695 43.12 -28.98 -1.46
CA VAL A 695 44.47 -28.88 -2.05
C VAL A 695 44.54 -27.77 -3.12
N CYS A 696 43.48 -27.58 -3.91
CA CYS A 696 43.38 -26.52 -4.91
C CYS A 696 43.25 -25.12 -4.33
N GLN A 697 42.63 -24.95 -3.16
CA GLN A 697 42.58 -23.63 -2.53
C GLN A 697 43.99 -23.15 -2.19
N ASP A 698 44.79 -24.02 -1.60
CA ASP A 698 46.18 -23.72 -1.22
C ASP A 698 47.06 -23.53 -2.47
N ILE A 699 46.85 -24.33 -3.53
CA ILE A 699 47.54 -24.18 -4.81
C ILE A 699 47.16 -22.89 -5.55
N LEU A 700 45.88 -22.48 -5.55
CA LEU A 700 45.45 -21.22 -6.18
C LEU A 700 45.88 -20.00 -5.38
N LEU A 701 45.85 -20.09 -4.04
CA LEU A 701 46.37 -19.04 -3.16
C LEU A 701 47.86 -18.86 -3.41
N SER A 702 48.65 -19.93 -3.35
CA SER A 702 50.08 -19.89 -3.65
C SER A 702 50.37 -19.44 -5.09
N GLN A 703 49.58 -19.85 -6.09
CA GLN A 703 49.69 -19.35 -7.47
C GLN A 703 49.48 -17.83 -7.53
N SER A 704 48.43 -17.31 -6.88
CA SER A 704 48.14 -15.87 -6.89
C SER A 704 49.24 -15.05 -6.21
N LEU A 705 49.74 -15.54 -5.06
CA LEU A 705 50.83 -14.91 -4.31
C LEU A 705 52.13 -14.91 -5.13
N LEU A 706 52.50 -16.05 -5.72
CA LEU A 706 53.70 -16.18 -6.54
C LEU A 706 53.59 -15.40 -7.85
N ALA A 707 52.42 -15.35 -8.50
CA ALA A 707 52.19 -14.56 -9.71
C ALA A 707 52.35 -13.04 -9.44
N CYS A 708 51.80 -12.56 -8.31
CA CYS A 708 52.01 -11.19 -7.87
C CYS A 708 53.49 -10.91 -7.58
N SER A 709 54.15 -11.81 -6.86
CA SER A 709 55.57 -11.69 -6.50
C SER A 709 56.48 -11.65 -7.73
N VAL A 710 56.25 -12.54 -8.72
CA VAL A 710 56.97 -12.56 -10.00
C VAL A 710 56.72 -11.28 -10.79
N ARG A 711 55.48 -10.78 -10.84
CA ARG A 711 55.16 -9.52 -11.51
C ARG A 711 55.87 -8.33 -10.85
N TRP A 712 55.86 -8.27 -9.53
CA TRP A 712 56.54 -7.22 -8.78
C TRP A 712 58.05 -7.29 -8.93
N TYR A 713 58.63 -8.49 -8.85
CA TYR A 713 60.03 -8.73 -9.10
C TYR A 713 60.48 -8.27 -10.49
N ASN A 714 59.74 -8.67 -11.54
CA ASN A 714 60.03 -8.24 -12.91
C ASN A 714 59.89 -6.71 -13.06
N ASN A 715 58.89 -6.09 -12.44
CA ASN A 715 58.73 -4.62 -12.47
C ASN A 715 59.84 -3.90 -11.70
N LEU A 716 60.28 -4.42 -10.55
CA LEU A 716 61.40 -3.86 -9.80
C LEU A 716 62.68 -3.95 -10.61
N SER A 717 62.95 -5.11 -11.24
CA SER A 717 64.14 -5.31 -12.08
C SER A 717 64.21 -4.32 -13.26
N GLN A 718 63.06 -3.92 -13.82
CA GLN A 718 62.99 -2.98 -14.95
C GLN A 718 63.00 -1.51 -14.52
N SER A 719 62.47 -1.19 -13.33
CA SER A 719 62.19 0.20 -12.94
C SER A 719 63.25 0.82 -12.03
N LEU A 720 64.06 0.03 -11.32
CA LEU A 720 65.01 0.53 -10.34
C LEU A 720 66.16 1.32 -10.97
N VAL A 721 66.37 2.55 -10.48
CA VAL A 721 67.56 3.37 -10.81
C VAL A 721 68.75 2.87 -9.97
N ALA A 722 69.99 3.04 -10.45
CA ALA A 722 71.20 2.56 -9.78
C ALA A 722 71.26 2.92 -8.26
N PHE A 723 70.93 4.16 -7.92
CA PHE A 723 70.90 4.64 -6.53
C PHE A 723 69.76 4.04 -5.68
N GLU A 724 68.59 3.79 -6.26
CA GLU A 724 67.48 3.10 -5.58
C GLU A 724 67.82 1.63 -5.33
N ARG A 725 68.60 1.02 -6.24
CA ARG A 725 69.06 -0.37 -6.12
C ARG A 725 70.11 -0.53 -5.01
N GLU A 726 70.98 0.45 -4.84
CA GLU A 726 71.96 0.46 -3.74
C GLU A 726 71.27 0.53 -2.37
N LEU A 727 70.25 1.38 -2.23
CA LEU A 727 69.45 1.53 -1.00
C LEU A 727 68.65 0.27 -0.59
N ILE A 728 68.32 -0.61 -1.55
CA ILE A 728 67.51 -1.82 -1.33
C ILE A 728 68.36 -3.11 -1.45
N SER A 729 69.67 -2.99 -1.65
CA SER A 729 70.54 -4.11 -2.02
C SER A 729 70.47 -5.32 -1.07
N GLU A 730 70.37 -5.10 0.24
CA GLU A 730 70.19 -6.18 1.24
C GLU A 730 68.87 -6.94 1.05
N GLN A 731 67.75 -6.22 0.97
CA GLN A 731 66.41 -6.79 0.78
C GLN A 731 66.26 -7.43 -0.61
N TRP A 732 66.94 -6.89 -1.62
CA TRP A 732 66.95 -7.44 -2.97
C TRP A 732 67.66 -8.80 -3.03
N ASN A 733 68.80 -8.93 -2.34
CA ASN A 733 69.53 -10.20 -2.29
C ASN A 733 68.73 -11.30 -1.59
N GLU A 734 67.99 -10.97 -0.52
CA GLU A 734 67.09 -11.91 0.16
C GLU A 734 65.96 -12.39 -0.77
N ILE A 735 65.36 -11.47 -1.54
CA ILE A 735 64.35 -11.81 -2.55
C ILE A 735 64.95 -12.72 -3.64
N ASP A 736 66.15 -12.41 -4.13
CA ASP A 736 66.84 -13.22 -5.15
C ASP A 736 67.16 -14.64 -4.68
N GLU A 737 67.59 -14.80 -3.42
CA GLU A 737 67.82 -16.12 -2.83
C GLU A 737 66.53 -16.92 -2.68
N LEU A 738 65.45 -16.29 -2.23
CA LEU A 738 64.16 -16.95 -2.12
C LEU A 738 63.63 -17.37 -3.49
N MET A 739 63.72 -16.51 -4.51
CA MET A 739 63.29 -16.86 -5.87
C MET A 739 64.11 -18.01 -6.47
N LYS A 740 65.40 -18.14 -6.13
CA LYS A 740 66.25 -19.27 -6.54
C LYS A 740 65.81 -20.60 -5.92
N GLN A 741 65.31 -20.60 -4.68
CA GLN A 741 64.80 -21.82 -4.04
C GLN A 741 63.57 -22.37 -4.77
N GLY A 742 62.77 -21.51 -5.42
CA GLY A 742 61.56 -21.91 -6.16
C GLY A 742 61.79 -22.73 -7.43
N TYR A 743 63.00 -22.75 -8.01
CA TYR A 743 63.31 -23.63 -9.15
C TYR A 743 63.35 -25.13 -8.77
N SER A 744 63.48 -25.45 -7.49
CA SER A 744 63.56 -26.82 -6.99
C SER A 744 62.21 -27.40 -6.52
N LYS A 745 61.17 -26.56 -6.41
CA LYS A 745 59.85 -26.93 -5.87
C LYS A 745 58.83 -27.21 -6.99
N THR A 746 57.83 -28.04 -6.69
CA THR A 746 56.67 -28.34 -7.53
C THR A 746 55.37 -27.95 -6.82
N TRP A 747 54.25 -27.92 -7.55
CA TRP A 747 52.92 -27.53 -7.03
C TRP A 747 52.32 -28.50 -5.99
N ILE A 748 52.97 -29.64 -5.72
CA ILE A 748 52.54 -30.66 -4.74
C ILE A 748 53.40 -30.61 -3.46
N SER A 749 54.34 -29.67 -3.33
CA SER A 749 55.19 -29.58 -2.14
C SER A 749 54.41 -29.16 -0.88
N ASP A 750 54.64 -29.85 0.24
CA ASP A 750 53.91 -29.63 1.51
C ASP A 750 54.12 -28.20 2.09
N ASP A 751 55.25 -27.56 1.78
CA ASP A 751 55.63 -26.21 2.25
C ASP A 751 55.34 -25.09 1.21
N LEU A 752 54.45 -25.32 0.24
CA LEU A 752 54.21 -24.37 -0.86
C LEU A 752 53.60 -23.04 -0.38
N LEU A 753 52.57 -23.09 0.49
CA LEU A 753 51.83 -21.92 0.92
C LEU A 753 52.68 -20.99 1.81
N SER A 754 53.42 -21.58 2.76
CA SER A 754 54.32 -20.84 3.67
C SER A 754 55.45 -20.17 2.90
N TYR A 755 56.03 -20.86 1.92
CA TYR A 755 57.03 -20.29 1.00
C TYR A 755 56.45 -19.16 0.13
N ALA A 756 55.27 -19.36 -0.46
CA ALA A 756 54.62 -18.33 -1.28
C ALA A 756 54.27 -17.07 -0.48
N GLN A 757 53.86 -17.19 0.78
CA GLN A 757 53.60 -16.07 1.67
C GLN A 757 54.89 -15.30 2.01
N GLN A 758 55.98 -16.01 2.34
CA GLN A 758 57.27 -15.36 2.63
C GLN A 758 57.80 -14.57 1.43
N VAL A 759 57.75 -15.16 0.22
CA VAL A 759 58.14 -14.47 -1.01
C VAL A 759 57.23 -13.27 -1.28
N TYR A 760 55.93 -13.40 -1.07
CA TYR A 760 54.96 -12.33 -1.28
C TYR A 760 55.14 -11.17 -0.32
N ASP A 761 55.27 -11.42 0.99
CA ASP A 761 55.38 -10.36 1.99
C ASP A 761 56.67 -9.55 1.81
N LEU A 762 57.79 -10.23 1.53
CA LEU A 762 59.07 -9.58 1.26
C LEU A 762 59.03 -8.78 -0.05
N THR A 763 58.58 -9.37 -1.16
CA THR A 763 58.49 -8.65 -2.44
C THR A 763 57.49 -7.50 -2.42
N LYS A 764 56.37 -7.65 -1.69
CA LYS A 764 55.36 -6.59 -1.52
C LYS A 764 55.92 -5.41 -0.75
N SER A 765 56.58 -5.65 0.39
CA SER A 765 57.13 -4.58 1.22
C SER A 765 58.12 -3.71 0.46
N VAL A 766 59.00 -4.34 -0.32
CA VAL A 766 59.97 -3.65 -1.17
C VAL A 766 59.27 -2.91 -2.33
N TYR A 767 58.30 -3.55 -2.97
CA TYR A 767 57.57 -2.95 -4.10
C TYR A 767 56.76 -1.70 -3.69
N GLU A 768 56.10 -1.75 -2.52
CA GLU A 768 55.33 -0.62 -1.98
C GLU A 768 56.24 0.57 -1.68
N VAL A 769 57.38 0.33 -1.02
CA VAL A 769 58.39 1.37 -0.72
C VAL A 769 58.88 2.02 -2.02
N VAL A 770 59.25 1.24 -3.04
CA VAL A 770 59.75 1.76 -4.33
C VAL A 770 58.68 2.54 -5.11
N ILE A 771 57.43 2.10 -5.10
CA ILE A 771 56.35 2.83 -5.79
C ILE A 771 56.02 4.13 -5.07
N GLU A 772 55.92 4.12 -3.74
CA GLU A 772 55.59 5.33 -2.99
C GLU A 772 56.69 6.39 -3.11
N THR A 773 57.94 5.96 -3.06
CA THR A 773 59.10 6.85 -3.26
C THR A 773 59.13 7.43 -4.67
N LYS A 774 58.84 6.63 -5.71
CA LYS A 774 58.70 7.14 -7.09
C LYS A 774 57.52 8.10 -7.26
N LYS A 775 56.37 7.82 -6.64
CA LYS A 775 55.24 8.76 -6.62
C LYS A 775 55.62 10.07 -5.95
N ASN A 776 56.44 10.03 -4.91
CA ASN A 776 56.93 11.20 -4.21
C ASN A 776 57.92 12.00 -5.07
N VAL A 777 58.82 11.34 -5.81
CA VAL A 777 59.68 12.00 -6.81
C VAL A 777 58.85 12.67 -7.91
N LEU A 778 57.83 12.00 -8.45
CA LEU A 778 56.91 12.61 -9.43
C LEU A 778 56.16 13.84 -8.87
N LYS A 779 55.86 13.89 -7.56
CA LYS A 779 55.28 15.09 -6.93
C LYS A 779 56.28 16.24 -6.92
N ILE A 780 57.55 15.95 -6.63
CA ILE A 780 58.63 16.94 -6.67
C ILE A 780 58.80 17.48 -8.10
N GLU A 781 58.82 16.61 -9.10
CA GLU A 781 58.86 17.01 -10.52
C GLU A 781 57.68 17.90 -10.91
N LYS A 782 56.46 17.56 -10.51
CA LYS A 782 55.27 18.41 -10.76
C LYS A 782 55.35 19.78 -10.09
N PHE A 783 55.88 19.84 -8.86
CA PHE A 783 56.10 21.13 -8.21
C PHE A 783 57.10 21.98 -9.00
N ILE A 784 58.17 21.36 -9.54
CA ILE A 784 59.18 22.03 -10.36
C ILE A 784 58.61 22.47 -11.72
N GLU A 785 57.80 21.63 -12.37
CA GLU A 785 57.12 21.99 -13.63
C GLU A 785 56.28 23.26 -13.46
N SER A 786 55.61 23.43 -12.31
CA SER A 786 54.81 24.63 -12.04
C SER A 786 55.61 25.94 -12.00
N TRP A 787 56.92 25.88 -11.84
CA TRP A 787 57.78 27.06 -11.80
C TRP A 787 58.17 27.55 -13.20
N LYS A 788 58.23 26.67 -14.19
CA LYS A 788 58.86 26.96 -15.50
C LYS A 788 58.10 27.95 -16.38
N ASP A 789 56.78 27.99 -16.26
CA ASP A 789 55.92 28.72 -17.21
C ASP A 789 55.58 30.16 -16.79
N ILE A 790 55.94 30.56 -15.57
CA ILE A 790 55.47 31.84 -14.99
C ILE A 790 56.66 32.79 -14.77
N PRO A 791 56.82 33.83 -15.62
CA PRO A 791 57.83 34.85 -15.37
C PRO A 791 57.51 35.69 -14.13
N ILE A 792 58.55 36.17 -13.44
CA ILE A 792 58.39 36.90 -12.17
C ILE A 792 57.74 38.28 -12.37
N TYR A 793 58.20 39.01 -13.39
CA TYR A 793 57.72 40.33 -13.71
C TYR A 793 56.83 40.24 -14.95
N VAL A 794 55.57 40.63 -14.82
CA VAL A 794 54.58 40.61 -15.91
C VAL A 794 53.81 41.91 -15.90
N ARG A 795 53.54 42.46 -17.09
CA ARG A 795 52.66 43.62 -17.25
C ARG A 795 51.24 43.30 -16.75
N GLU A 796 50.53 44.25 -16.17
CA GLU A 796 49.12 44.07 -15.79
C GLU A 796 48.23 43.77 -17.02
N THR A 797 48.54 44.42 -18.15
CA THR A 797 47.90 44.17 -19.46
C THR A 797 48.96 44.20 -20.58
N PRO A 798 48.74 43.55 -21.74
CA PRO A 798 49.72 43.54 -22.84
C PRO A 798 50.07 44.94 -23.37
N ASN A 799 49.18 45.92 -23.20
CA ASN A 799 49.36 47.30 -23.65
C ASN A 799 49.78 48.26 -22.53
N SER A 800 49.88 47.82 -21.27
CA SER A 800 50.32 48.68 -20.17
C SER A 800 51.84 48.78 -20.10
N LEU A 801 52.31 49.93 -19.62
CA LEU A 801 53.70 50.13 -19.22
C LEU A 801 54.00 49.35 -17.94
N MET A 802 55.25 48.93 -17.78
CA MET A 802 55.73 48.30 -16.57
C MET A 802 56.03 49.36 -15.50
N ASP A 803 55.47 49.20 -14.29
CA ASP A 803 55.79 50.06 -13.15
C ASP A 803 56.87 49.40 -12.29
N PHE A 804 58.08 49.96 -12.31
CA PHE A 804 59.21 49.53 -11.47
C PHE A 804 59.47 50.47 -10.28
N LYS A 805 58.52 51.35 -9.91
CA LYS A 805 58.67 52.24 -8.74
C LYS A 805 59.03 51.48 -7.47
N ASP A 806 58.37 50.34 -7.25
CA ASP A 806 58.75 49.36 -6.24
C ASP A 806 59.31 48.12 -6.93
N VAL A 807 60.61 47.86 -6.78
CA VAL A 807 61.25 46.63 -7.33
C VAL A 807 60.54 45.38 -6.81
N ILE A 808 60.00 45.43 -5.59
CA ILE A 808 59.28 44.32 -4.97
C ILE A 808 57.78 44.64 -4.90
N THR A 809 57.06 44.33 -5.98
CA THR A 809 55.60 44.42 -6.01
C THR A 809 54.96 43.29 -5.19
N PRO A 810 53.71 43.44 -4.70
CA PRO A 810 53.00 42.37 -4.00
C PRO A 810 52.82 41.10 -4.86
N ALA A 811 52.77 41.23 -6.19
CA ALA A 811 52.73 40.10 -7.12
C ALA A 811 54.03 39.29 -7.08
N VAL A 812 55.19 39.97 -7.11
CA VAL A 812 56.51 39.34 -7.00
C VAL A 812 56.69 38.69 -5.62
N ARG A 813 56.27 39.34 -4.52
CA ARG A 813 56.32 38.72 -3.18
C ARG A 813 55.54 37.42 -3.10
N LYS A 814 54.34 37.37 -3.70
CA LYS A 814 53.50 36.17 -3.72
C LYS A 814 54.19 35.03 -4.47
N GLN A 815 54.80 35.29 -5.61
CA GLN A 815 55.50 34.26 -6.38
C GLN A 815 56.77 33.75 -5.67
N VAL A 816 57.55 34.66 -5.06
CA VAL A 816 58.72 34.29 -4.26
C VAL A 816 58.30 33.46 -3.03
N GLN A 817 57.22 33.84 -2.33
CA GLN A 817 56.66 33.06 -1.23
C GLN A 817 56.17 31.68 -1.67
N TYR A 818 55.53 31.59 -2.84
CA TYR A 818 55.09 30.31 -3.41
C TYR A 818 56.27 29.35 -3.66
N ILE A 819 57.40 29.85 -4.16
CA ILE A 819 58.62 29.05 -4.36
C ILE A 819 59.20 28.59 -3.01
N LYS A 820 59.21 29.47 -1.99
CA LYS A 820 59.64 29.09 -0.62
C LYS A 820 58.75 28.00 -0.01
N ASP A 821 57.43 28.14 -0.15
CA ASP A 821 56.47 27.18 0.41
C ASP A 821 56.51 25.84 -0.32
N THR A 822 56.69 25.85 -1.64
CA THR A 822 56.86 24.61 -2.43
C THR A 822 58.19 23.92 -2.11
N SER A 823 59.28 24.68 -1.91
CA SER A 823 60.57 24.13 -1.44
C SER A 823 60.47 23.45 -0.07
N ARG A 824 59.73 24.03 0.89
CA ARG A 824 59.45 23.37 2.19
C ARG A 824 58.64 22.07 2.04
N ARG A 825 57.64 22.06 1.16
CA ARG A 825 56.87 20.84 0.89
C ARG A 825 57.73 19.75 0.24
N MET A 826 58.71 20.12 -0.60
CA MET A 826 59.68 19.16 -1.13
C MET A 826 60.50 18.53 -0.01
N THR A 827 60.99 19.32 0.95
CA THR A 827 61.72 18.78 2.11
C THR A 827 60.88 17.84 2.98
N ASP A 828 59.59 18.13 3.16
CA ASP A 828 58.66 17.24 3.89
C ASP A 828 58.45 15.90 3.15
N VAL A 829 58.36 15.95 1.82
CA VAL A 829 58.22 14.75 0.97
C VAL A 829 59.50 13.89 1.01
N LEU A 830 60.66 14.51 1.13
CA LEU A 830 61.95 13.80 1.26
C LEU A 830 62.10 13.16 2.63
N GLN A 831 61.66 13.82 3.70
CA GLN A 831 61.65 13.23 5.03
C GLN A 831 60.79 11.95 5.06
N LYS A 832 59.66 11.95 4.34
CA LYS A 832 58.85 10.73 4.16
C LYS A 832 59.57 9.65 3.38
N ASN A 833 60.34 10.00 2.35
CA ASN A 833 61.15 9.01 1.61
C ASN A 833 62.24 8.39 2.50
N LEU A 834 62.84 9.16 3.40
CA LEU A 834 63.81 8.65 4.39
C LEU A 834 63.16 7.64 5.35
N GLU A 835 61.97 7.96 5.86
CA GLU A 835 61.21 7.04 6.72
C GLU A 835 60.79 5.75 5.99
N LEU A 836 60.46 5.86 4.69
CA LEU A 836 60.05 4.72 3.86
C LEU A 836 61.22 3.75 3.58
N PHE A 837 62.41 4.28 3.27
CA PHE A 837 63.60 3.44 3.04
C PHE A 837 64.26 2.95 4.34
N LYS A 838 63.94 3.56 5.50
CA LYS A 838 64.59 3.28 6.81
C LYS A 838 66.13 3.39 6.75
N SER A 839 66.64 4.25 5.87
CA SER A 839 68.07 4.45 5.66
C SER A 839 68.65 5.48 6.62
N ASP A 840 69.95 5.35 6.93
CA ASP A 840 70.64 6.32 7.74
C ASP A 840 70.87 7.63 6.96
N PRO A 841 70.59 8.81 7.55
CA PRO A 841 70.73 10.11 6.87
C PRO A 841 72.17 10.46 6.45
N ASN A 842 73.15 9.73 6.97
CA ASN A 842 74.58 9.92 6.69
C ASN A 842 75.17 8.84 5.78
N SER A 843 74.37 7.91 5.27
CA SER A 843 74.86 6.86 4.38
C SER A 843 75.25 7.44 3.02
N ASP A 844 76.30 6.88 2.41
CA ASP A 844 76.80 7.34 1.10
C ASP A 844 75.75 7.11 -0.01
N GLU A 845 74.93 6.05 0.13
CA GLU A 845 73.84 5.69 -0.77
C GLU A 845 72.68 6.71 -0.70
N TRP A 846 72.35 7.18 0.51
CA TRP A 846 71.33 8.23 0.70
C TRP A 846 71.82 9.58 0.18
N GLN A 847 73.10 9.91 0.37
CA GLN A 847 73.69 11.12 -0.20
C GLN A 847 73.71 11.08 -1.74
N GLY A 848 73.95 9.91 -2.35
CA GLY A 848 73.82 9.71 -3.80
C GLY A 848 72.40 9.96 -4.31
N TYR A 849 71.39 9.48 -3.58
CA TYR A 849 69.98 9.74 -3.91
C TYR A 849 69.58 11.22 -3.76
N LEU A 850 70.09 11.92 -2.74
CA LEU A 850 69.88 13.36 -2.57
C LEU A 850 70.51 14.17 -3.71
N TYR A 851 71.71 13.79 -4.16
CA TYR A 851 72.38 14.41 -5.31
C TYR A 851 71.57 14.30 -6.60
N TYR A 852 70.95 13.14 -6.83
CA TYR A 852 70.04 12.94 -7.95
C TYR A 852 68.87 13.93 -7.90
N LEU A 853 68.23 14.11 -6.75
CA LEU A 853 67.09 15.02 -6.62
C LEU A 853 67.50 16.50 -6.67
N ASP A 854 68.66 16.87 -6.13
CA ASP A 854 69.22 18.21 -6.27
C ASP A 854 69.45 18.57 -7.75
N SER A 855 69.89 17.62 -8.59
CA SER A 855 70.08 17.86 -10.02
C SER A 855 68.77 18.19 -10.77
N ILE A 856 67.64 17.62 -10.33
CA ILE A 856 66.31 17.89 -10.90
C ILE A 856 65.85 19.30 -10.50
N ILE A 857 66.06 19.67 -9.23
CA ILE A 857 65.71 20.99 -8.69
C ILE A 857 66.54 22.09 -9.36
N GLU A 858 67.86 21.87 -9.50
CA GLU A 858 68.77 22.81 -10.17
C GLU A 858 68.30 23.12 -11.59
N LYS A 859 67.98 22.08 -12.37
CA LYS A 859 67.47 22.23 -13.74
C LYS A 859 66.15 23.02 -13.76
N GLY A 860 65.25 22.74 -12.82
CA GLY A 860 63.99 23.45 -12.66
C GLY A 860 64.12 24.95 -12.39
N LEU A 861 65.02 25.32 -11.47
CA LEU A 861 65.29 26.71 -11.11
C LEU A 861 65.94 27.46 -12.28
N LYS A 862 66.87 26.83 -12.98
CA LYS A 862 67.49 27.37 -14.20
C LYS A 862 66.45 27.68 -15.28
N ASP A 863 65.53 26.76 -15.54
CA ASP A 863 64.45 26.96 -16.52
C ASP A 863 63.52 28.14 -16.13
N THR A 864 63.20 28.27 -14.84
CA THR A 864 62.36 29.35 -14.30
C THR A 864 63.00 30.73 -14.43
N ILE A 865 64.29 30.83 -14.08
CA ILE A 865 65.08 32.06 -14.22
C ILE A 865 65.22 32.43 -15.69
N LYS A 866 65.47 31.44 -16.55
CA LYS A 866 65.54 31.64 -18.01
C LYS A 866 64.24 32.22 -18.56
N CYS A 867 63.08 31.67 -18.18
CA CYS A 867 61.76 32.17 -18.60
C CYS A 867 61.56 33.64 -18.23
N SER A 868 61.93 34.01 -17.00
CA SER A 868 61.82 35.39 -16.50
C SER A 868 62.75 36.36 -17.25
N LEU A 869 64.00 35.95 -17.54
CA LEU A 869 64.94 36.76 -18.30
C LEU A 869 64.51 36.90 -19.77
N GLU A 870 64.04 35.83 -20.41
CA GLU A 870 63.52 35.88 -21.77
C GLU A 870 62.30 36.79 -21.90
N TYR A 871 61.44 36.86 -20.89
CA TYR A 871 60.31 37.79 -20.88
C TYR A 871 60.78 39.25 -20.91
N ILE A 872 61.73 39.63 -20.04
CA ILE A 872 62.28 41.01 -20.03
C ILE A 872 63.03 41.31 -21.34
N PHE A 873 63.81 40.34 -21.84
CA PHE A 873 64.52 40.49 -23.10
C PHE A 873 63.56 40.74 -24.28
N LYS A 874 62.50 39.93 -24.44
CA LYS A 874 61.50 40.11 -25.50
C LYS A 874 60.79 41.46 -25.45
N ASN A 875 60.59 42.00 -24.24
CA ASN A 875 59.95 43.29 -24.02
C ASN A 875 60.91 44.49 -24.19
N THR A 876 62.22 44.26 -24.19
CA THR A 876 63.25 45.30 -24.37
C THR A 876 63.98 45.18 -25.72
N ASP A 877 63.57 44.24 -26.57
CA ASP A 877 64.18 44.02 -27.89
C ASP A 877 63.64 45.04 -28.90
N PRO A 878 64.50 45.93 -29.45
CA PRO A 878 64.09 46.96 -30.42
C PRO A 878 63.60 46.39 -31.75
N GLN A 879 63.87 45.12 -32.06
CA GLN A 879 63.38 44.49 -33.28
C GLN A 879 61.90 44.07 -33.17
N ASN A 880 61.36 44.03 -31.95
CA ASN A 880 60.04 43.47 -31.67
C ASN A 880 58.93 44.53 -31.68
N LYS A 881 58.68 45.13 -32.86
CA LYS A 881 57.71 46.22 -33.08
C LYS A 881 56.22 45.87 -32.86
N LYS A 882 55.91 44.61 -32.52
CA LYS A 882 54.53 44.15 -32.30
C LYS A 882 54.05 44.35 -30.86
N ILE A 883 54.97 44.57 -29.93
CA ILE A 883 54.66 44.71 -28.51
C ILE A 883 54.56 46.21 -28.21
N ALA A 884 53.52 46.61 -27.46
CA ALA A 884 53.40 47.98 -26.98
C ALA A 884 54.63 48.36 -26.14
N PRO A 885 55.00 49.65 -26.07
CA PRO A 885 56.16 50.05 -25.32
C PRO A 885 56.13 49.57 -23.87
N PHE A 886 57.30 49.18 -23.35
CA PHE A 886 57.49 48.52 -22.07
C PHE A 886 57.68 49.51 -20.92
N TYR A 887 58.38 50.62 -21.14
CA TYR A 887 58.72 51.56 -20.07
C TYR A 887 58.65 53.01 -20.55
N LYS A 888 58.43 53.96 -19.62
CA LYS A 888 58.36 55.39 -19.92
C LYS A 888 59.40 56.21 -19.16
N VAL A 889 59.92 57.23 -19.83
CA VAL A 889 60.81 58.26 -19.28
C VAL A 889 60.15 59.61 -19.54
N CYS A 890 59.96 60.41 -18.50
CA CYS A 890 59.38 61.74 -18.63
C CYS A 890 60.48 62.80 -18.76
N MET A 891 60.34 63.70 -19.73
CA MET A 891 61.23 64.84 -19.95
C MET A 891 60.68 66.08 -19.25
N LEU A 892 61.51 66.75 -18.46
CA LEU A 892 61.14 67.93 -17.66
C LEU A 892 62.09 69.10 -17.97
N LEU A 893 61.57 70.31 -17.95
CA LEU A 893 62.36 71.54 -18.08
C LEU A 893 62.36 72.27 -16.73
N GLU A 894 63.51 72.32 -16.06
CA GLU A 894 63.69 73.10 -14.82
C GLU A 894 64.66 74.26 -15.07
N GLN A 895 65.98 73.97 -15.06
CA GLN A 895 67.04 74.91 -15.48
C GLN A 895 67.67 74.49 -16.82
N ASP A 896 67.77 73.18 -17.04
CA ASP A 896 68.05 72.53 -18.33
C ASP A 896 67.14 71.27 -18.41
N ILE A 897 67.23 70.54 -19.51
CA ILE A 897 66.48 69.29 -19.74
C ILE A 897 66.87 68.23 -18.70
N THR A 898 65.91 67.76 -17.90
CA THR A 898 66.05 66.67 -16.92
C THR A 898 65.09 65.52 -17.21
N PHE A 899 65.38 64.31 -16.68
CA PHE A 899 64.60 63.10 -16.95
C PHE A 899 64.14 62.42 -15.66
N ARG A 900 62.93 61.83 -15.68
CA ARG A 900 62.43 60.93 -14.63
C ARG A 900 62.07 59.57 -15.23
N PRO A 901 62.71 58.46 -14.83
CA PRO A 901 63.90 58.37 -13.96
C PRO A 901 65.16 58.98 -14.59
N PRO A 902 66.21 59.28 -13.80
CA PRO A 902 67.46 59.82 -14.32
C PRO A 902 68.14 58.88 -15.32
N LEU A 903 68.71 59.47 -16.36
CA LEU A 903 69.44 58.74 -17.41
C LEU A 903 70.94 58.63 -17.12
N ASP A 904 71.48 59.38 -16.16
CA ASP A 904 72.89 59.23 -15.77
C ASP A 904 73.07 57.96 -14.96
N THR A 905 73.92 57.08 -15.50
CA THR A 905 74.34 55.82 -14.88
C THR A 905 74.93 55.97 -13.47
N ARG A 906 75.38 57.18 -13.08
CA ARG A 906 76.00 57.46 -11.78
C ARG A 906 74.99 57.77 -10.67
N GLU A 907 73.74 58.08 -11.02
CA GLU A 907 72.72 58.43 -10.04
C GLU A 907 71.97 57.19 -9.53
N GLU A 908 71.72 57.15 -8.22
CA GLU A 908 70.85 56.15 -7.59
C GLU A 908 69.40 56.35 -8.06
N GLY A 909 68.75 55.27 -8.49
CA GLY A 909 67.43 55.33 -9.12
C GLY A 909 67.46 55.62 -10.63
N SER A 910 68.64 55.63 -11.26
CA SER A 910 68.75 55.66 -12.72
C SER A 910 68.07 54.46 -13.37
N LEU A 911 67.65 54.63 -14.63
CA LEU A 911 66.99 53.56 -15.40
C LEU A 911 67.83 52.28 -15.46
N SER A 912 69.16 52.40 -15.55
CA SER A 912 70.09 51.28 -15.54
C SER A 912 70.12 50.57 -14.17
N SER A 913 70.07 51.33 -13.08
CA SER A 913 70.06 50.80 -11.70
C SER A 913 68.77 50.02 -11.41
N ILE A 914 67.61 50.53 -11.87
CA ILE A 914 66.31 49.86 -11.74
C ILE A 914 66.32 48.48 -12.42
N PHE A 915 66.74 48.42 -13.69
CA PHE A 915 66.81 47.14 -14.41
C PHE A 915 67.84 46.18 -13.82
N ASN A 916 68.97 46.67 -13.29
CA ASN A 916 69.94 45.82 -12.59
C ASN A 916 69.35 45.21 -11.32
N SER A 917 68.61 46.00 -10.52
CA SER A 917 67.94 45.51 -9.31
C SER A 917 66.87 44.45 -9.62
N VAL A 918 66.10 44.65 -10.70
CA VAL A 918 65.13 43.67 -11.21
C VAL A 918 65.81 42.36 -11.62
N LEU A 919 66.93 42.44 -12.33
CA LEU A 919 67.72 41.27 -12.72
C LEU A 919 68.27 40.54 -11.49
N GLU A 920 68.86 41.25 -10.52
CA GLU A 920 69.34 40.66 -9.27
C GLU A 920 68.23 39.97 -8.48
N GLN A 921 67.03 40.54 -8.46
CA GLN A 921 65.87 39.94 -7.81
C GLN A 921 65.44 38.63 -8.49
N ILE A 922 65.54 38.52 -9.83
CA ILE A 922 65.26 37.26 -10.54
C ILE A 922 66.25 36.17 -10.14
N TYR A 923 67.55 36.48 -10.07
CA TYR A 923 68.58 35.52 -9.64
C TYR A 923 68.45 35.15 -8.16
N SER A 924 67.93 36.06 -7.31
CA SER A 924 67.72 35.79 -5.88
C SER A 924 66.78 34.60 -5.61
N LEU A 925 65.94 34.19 -6.57
CA LEU A 925 65.11 32.98 -6.45
C LEU A 925 65.93 31.74 -6.13
N ALA A 926 67.14 31.61 -6.69
CA ALA A 926 68.00 30.47 -6.45
C ALA A 926 68.56 30.42 -5.01
N LYS A 927 68.53 31.55 -4.27
CA LYS A 927 68.91 31.59 -2.85
C LYS A 927 67.80 31.11 -1.92
N GLU A 928 66.56 31.09 -2.39
CA GLU A 928 65.40 30.76 -1.57
C GLU A 928 65.15 29.26 -1.46
N THR A 929 65.78 28.48 -2.34
CA THR A 929 65.82 27.01 -2.31
C THR A 929 67.16 26.55 -1.74
N LYS A 930 67.13 25.75 -0.67
CA LYS A 930 68.34 25.16 -0.09
C LYS A 930 68.71 23.86 -0.81
N SER A 931 70.00 23.61 -0.99
CA SER A 931 70.52 22.29 -1.40
C SER A 931 70.13 21.23 -0.38
N LEU A 932 69.71 20.06 -0.84
CA LEU A 932 69.28 18.95 0.01
C LEU A 932 70.48 18.09 0.44
N SER A 933 71.51 18.00 -0.39
CA SER A 933 72.81 17.40 -0.09
C SER A 933 73.69 18.31 0.76
N LYS A 934 74.59 17.72 1.56
CA LYS A 934 75.56 18.43 2.43
C LYS A 934 76.72 19.10 1.68
N SER A 935 76.65 19.25 0.36
CA SER A 935 77.68 19.97 -0.39
C SER A 935 77.54 21.48 -0.21
N ASP A 936 78.62 22.16 0.16
CA ASP A 936 78.75 23.61 0.41
C ASP A 936 78.43 24.53 -0.79
N SER A 937 77.89 24.01 -1.90
CA SER A 937 77.56 24.78 -3.09
C SER A 937 76.06 25.13 -3.13
N ASP A 938 75.73 26.39 -2.87
CA ASP A 938 74.38 26.91 -3.07
C ASP A 938 73.98 26.89 -4.55
N PHE A 939 72.72 26.55 -4.86
CA PHE A 939 72.17 26.58 -6.23
C PHE A 939 72.38 27.93 -6.92
N TYR A 940 72.41 29.02 -6.14
CA TYR A 940 72.69 30.37 -6.62
C TYR A 940 74.06 30.49 -7.31
N ASP A 941 75.12 29.92 -6.73
CA ASP A 941 76.47 30.02 -7.29
C ASP A 941 76.60 29.25 -8.61
N THR A 942 75.93 28.09 -8.71
CA THR A 942 75.92 27.28 -9.93
C THR A 942 75.15 27.98 -11.04
N ILE A 943 73.99 28.56 -10.73
CA ILE A 943 73.15 29.27 -11.70
C ILE A 943 73.80 30.59 -12.15
N CYS A 944 74.48 31.32 -11.25
CA CYS A 944 75.22 32.54 -11.62
C CYS A 944 76.41 32.28 -12.55
N ARG A 945 76.98 31.07 -12.53
CA ARG A 945 78.06 30.65 -13.46
C ARG A 945 77.54 30.20 -14.82
N ASP A 946 76.23 30.15 -15.01
CA ASP A 946 75.62 29.72 -16.26
C ASP A 946 75.81 30.75 -17.38
N ILE A 947 76.60 30.35 -18.38
CA ILE A 947 76.94 31.14 -19.56
C ILE A 947 75.67 31.56 -20.33
N GLY A 948 74.65 30.69 -20.40
CA GLY A 948 73.43 30.95 -21.16
C GLY A 948 72.58 32.06 -20.54
N LEU A 949 72.43 32.07 -19.22
CA LEU A 949 71.66 33.09 -18.50
C LEU A 949 72.39 34.43 -18.48
N GLU A 950 73.71 34.41 -18.26
CA GLU A 950 74.53 35.64 -18.26
C GLU A 950 74.51 36.33 -19.64
N THR A 951 74.44 35.57 -20.74
CA THR A 951 74.30 36.13 -22.09
C THR A 951 72.99 36.91 -22.28
N ILE A 952 71.87 36.38 -21.79
CA ILE A 952 70.56 37.06 -21.87
C ILE A 952 70.58 38.33 -21.00
N LYS A 953 71.13 38.24 -19.79
CA LYS A 953 71.28 39.37 -18.86
C LYS A 953 72.13 40.51 -19.46
N LEU A 954 73.27 40.19 -20.07
CA LEU A 954 74.12 41.19 -20.76
C LEU A 954 73.39 41.84 -21.95
N SER A 955 72.59 41.06 -22.68
CA SER A 955 71.80 41.56 -23.81
C SER A 955 70.71 42.55 -23.35
N ILE A 956 70.02 42.27 -22.24
CA ILE A 956 69.07 43.21 -21.62
C ILE A 956 69.77 44.51 -21.22
N LYS A 957 70.93 44.42 -20.53
CA LYS A 957 71.70 45.62 -20.14
C LYS A 957 72.11 46.46 -21.34
N LYS A 958 72.50 45.82 -22.45
CA LYS A 958 72.84 46.49 -23.70
C LYS A 958 71.64 47.21 -24.31
N ASN A 959 70.48 46.55 -24.42
CA ASN A 959 69.26 47.17 -24.95
C ASN A 959 68.85 48.40 -24.12
N VAL A 960 68.99 48.31 -22.79
CA VAL A 960 68.75 49.42 -21.86
C VAL A 960 69.73 50.58 -22.10
N SER A 961 71.04 50.31 -22.23
CA SER A 961 72.02 51.37 -22.53
C SER A 961 71.81 52.02 -23.88
N ASP A 962 71.43 51.25 -24.91
CA ASP A 962 71.15 51.75 -26.25
C ASP A 962 69.90 52.66 -26.24
N GLY A 963 68.85 52.26 -25.51
CA GLY A 963 67.66 53.09 -25.28
C GLY A 963 67.96 54.40 -24.56
N ILE A 964 68.82 54.38 -23.54
CA ILE A 964 69.27 55.59 -22.82
C ILE A 964 70.01 56.54 -23.78
N ASN A 965 70.98 56.03 -24.55
CA ASN A 965 71.77 56.83 -25.48
C ASN A 965 70.91 57.50 -26.57
N LYS A 966 69.92 56.77 -27.09
CA LYS A 966 68.98 57.30 -28.11
C LYS A 966 68.03 58.33 -27.52
N THR A 967 67.56 58.14 -26.28
CA THR A 967 66.78 59.15 -25.55
C THR A 967 67.55 60.44 -25.35
N LEU A 968 68.84 60.35 -24.99
CA LEU A 968 69.70 61.51 -24.90
C LEU A 968 69.92 62.17 -26.27
N ALA A 969 70.06 61.40 -27.35
CA ALA A 969 70.21 61.95 -28.71
C ALA A 969 68.96 62.71 -29.19
N GLU A 970 67.76 62.15 -28.98
CA GLU A 970 66.49 62.82 -29.31
C GLU A 970 66.30 64.09 -28.47
N SER A 971 66.64 64.05 -27.17
CA SER A 971 66.54 65.22 -26.30
C SER A 971 67.39 66.42 -26.77
N LYS A 972 68.53 66.17 -27.44
CA LYS A 972 69.40 67.25 -27.97
C LYS A 972 68.71 68.08 -29.06
N GLN A 973 67.76 67.50 -29.81
CA GLN A 973 67.04 68.25 -30.86
C GLN A 973 66.21 69.40 -30.26
N PHE A 974 65.72 69.23 -29.03
CA PHE A 974 64.96 70.25 -28.32
C PHE A 974 65.82 71.42 -27.82
N ARG A 975 67.17 71.30 -27.78
CA ARG A 975 68.07 72.42 -27.43
C ARG A 975 68.01 73.57 -28.44
N LYS A 976 67.45 73.38 -29.64
CA LYS A 976 67.17 74.48 -30.58
C LYS A 976 66.19 75.52 -30.03
N TYR A 977 65.39 75.15 -29.04
CA TYR A 977 64.49 76.06 -28.34
C TYR A 977 65.14 76.71 -27.11
N SER A 978 66.44 76.46 -26.87
CA SER A 978 67.12 76.86 -25.63
C SER A 978 67.08 78.36 -25.37
N ASP A 979 67.10 79.17 -26.44
CA ASP A 979 66.94 80.62 -26.36
C ASP A 979 65.72 81.05 -25.53
N LEU A 980 64.63 80.25 -25.52
CA LEU A 980 63.40 80.58 -24.80
C LEU A 980 63.52 80.48 -23.27
N TRP A 981 64.46 79.70 -22.75
CA TRP A 981 64.70 79.54 -21.30
C TRP A 981 66.10 79.95 -20.84
N SER A 982 67.04 80.19 -21.77
CA SER A 982 68.40 80.63 -21.46
C SER A 982 68.58 82.16 -21.45
N LYS A 983 67.78 82.91 -22.23
CA LYS A 983 67.86 84.38 -22.35
C LYS A 983 66.82 85.08 -21.48
N ASP A 984 67.18 86.22 -20.91
CA ASP A 984 66.26 87.06 -20.14
C ASP A 984 65.35 87.87 -21.09
N ILE A 985 64.04 87.85 -20.83
CA ILE A 985 63.02 88.48 -21.67
C ILE A 985 63.22 89.99 -21.73
N ASP A 986 63.57 90.60 -20.59
CA ASP A 986 63.68 92.04 -20.47
C ASP A 986 64.95 92.59 -21.18
N GLU A 987 66.06 91.85 -21.12
CA GLU A 987 67.32 92.24 -21.80
C GLU A 987 67.18 92.21 -23.32
N VAL A 988 66.62 91.12 -23.87
CA VAL A 988 66.40 90.99 -25.32
C VAL A 988 65.38 92.00 -25.84
N LEU A 989 64.34 92.31 -25.05
CA LEU A 989 63.39 93.36 -25.38
C LEU A 989 64.04 94.76 -25.38
N THR A 990 64.92 95.07 -24.42
CA THR A 990 65.62 96.36 -24.41
C THR A 990 66.55 96.52 -25.59
N ASP A 991 67.29 95.48 -25.96
CA ASP A 991 68.18 95.50 -27.13
C ASP A 991 67.39 95.64 -28.44
N PHE A 992 66.27 94.92 -28.57
CA PHE A 992 65.38 95.06 -29.74
C PHE A 992 64.83 96.48 -29.87
N VAL A 993 64.46 97.14 -28.76
CA VAL A 993 63.94 98.51 -28.76
C VAL A 993 65.02 99.54 -29.14
N LEU A 994 66.28 99.29 -28.80
CA LEU A 994 67.39 100.20 -29.07
C LEU A 994 67.95 100.07 -30.49
N HIS A 995 68.02 98.84 -31.01
CA HIS A 995 68.75 98.53 -32.24
C HIS A 995 67.89 98.04 -33.41
N GLY A 996 66.61 97.72 -33.18
CA GLY A 996 65.74 97.11 -34.19
C GLY A 996 66.05 95.63 -34.41
N PRO A 997 65.38 94.93 -35.36
CA PRO A 997 65.66 93.52 -35.63
C PRO A 997 67.11 93.36 -36.12
N MET A 998 67.95 92.73 -35.31
CA MET A 998 69.30 92.35 -35.72
C MET A 998 69.23 91.17 -36.69
N PRO A 999 69.97 91.22 -37.83
CA PRO A 999 70.14 90.04 -38.66
C PRO A 999 71.01 89.02 -37.92
N ASP A 1000 70.56 87.76 -37.85
CA ASP A 1000 71.35 86.64 -37.33
C ASP A 1000 72.64 86.50 -38.16
N ILE A 1001 73.77 86.96 -37.61
CA ILE A 1001 75.09 86.64 -38.14
C ILE A 1001 75.53 85.36 -37.41
N GLU A 1002 75.76 84.31 -38.18
CA GLU A 1002 76.36 83.05 -37.73
C GLU A 1002 77.68 83.37 -36.99
N GLU A 1003 77.72 83.07 -35.68
CA GLU A 1003 78.87 83.28 -34.81
C GLU A 1003 80.05 82.40 -35.26
N ASP A 1004 80.94 82.90 -36.13
CA ASP A 1004 82.32 82.39 -36.17
C ASP A 1004 83.39 83.25 -36.88
N GLU A 1005 83.18 84.53 -37.24
CA GLU A 1005 84.30 85.39 -37.68
C GLU A 1005 84.28 86.79 -37.03
N PHE A 1006 85.14 86.94 -36.01
CA PHE A 1006 85.78 88.16 -35.50
C PHE A 1006 84.95 89.44 -35.38
N MET A 1007 84.49 89.71 -34.15
CA MET A 1007 84.06 91.03 -33.69
C MET A 1007 85.26 91.97 -33.53
N GLU A 1008 85.55 92.81 -34.53
CA GLU A 1008 86.11 94.13 -34.27
C GLU A 1008 84.95 95.11 -34.00
N GLU A 1009 85.08 95.92 -32.95
CA GLU A 1009 84.08 96.89 -32.47
C GLU A 1009 83.55 97.80 -33.59
N VAL A 1010 82.43 97.42 -34.21
CA VAL A 1010 81.61 98.33 -35.02
C VAL A 1010 80.52 98.89 -34.11
N ILE A 1011 80.66 100.16 -33.75
CA ILE A 1011 79.63 100.95 -33.03
C ILE A 1011 78.35 100.89 -33.87
N GLN A 1012 77.37 100.10 -33.43
CA GLN A 1012 76.08 99.94 -34.10
C GLN A 1012 75.18 101.16 -33.85
N GLU A 1013 74.77 101.81 -34.93
CA GLU A 1013 73.87 102.95 -34.89
C GLU A 1013 72.49 102.56 -34.32
N LEU A 1014 71.98 103.37 -33.37
CA LEU A 1014 70.65 103.22 -32.78
C LEU A 1014 69.57 103.42 -33.85
N LYS A 1015 68.85 102.34 -34.18
CA LYS A 1015 67.71 102.32 -35.11
C LYS A 1015 66.49 101.77 -34.37
N PRO A 1016 65.63 102.63 -33.77
CA PRO A 1016 64.43 102.14 -33.09
C PRO A 1016 63.50 101.44 -34.10
N PRO A 1017 62.95 100.26 -33.74
CA PRO A 1017 62.17 99.41 -34.65
C PRO A 1017 60.84 100.04 -35.09
N THR A 1018 60.38 99.61 -36.26
CA THR A 1018 59.07 99.95 -36.84
C THR A 1018 57.95 99.04 -36.34
N GLU A 1019 56.69 99.46 -36.49
CA GLU A 1019 55.52 98.65 -36.09
C GLU A 1019 55.44 97.32 -36.87
N GLU A 1020 55.92 97.29 -38.12
CA GLU A 1020 55.96 96.07 -38.91
C GLU A 1020 56.99 95.07 -38.39
N GLU A 1021 58.16 95.54 -37.93
CA GLU A 1021 59.22 94.68 -37.38
C GLU A 1021 58.80 94.02 -36.05
N PHE A 1022 58.08 94.73 -35.19
CA PHE A 1022 57.46 94.11 -34.02
C PHE A 1022 56.39 93.08 -34.40
N LYS A 1023 55.59 93.33 -35.45
CA LYS A 1023 54.58 92.38 -35.93
C LYS A 1023 55.24 91.13 -36.53
N THR A 1024 56.36 91.27 -37.22
CA THR A 1024 57.12 90.12 -37.74
C THR A 1024 57.72 89.28 -36.61
N GLU A 1025 58.28 89.90 -35.57
CA GLU A 1025 58.79 89.17 -34.39
C GLU A 1025 57.67 88.46 -33.61
N ILE A 1026 56.54 89.12 -33.40
CA ILE A 1026 55.36 88.48 -32.79
C ILE A 1026 54.86 87.31 -33.65
N ALA A 1027 54.89 87.46 -34.98
CA ALA A 1027 54.52 86.39 -35.91
C ALA A 1027 55.52 85.22 -35.87
N GLN A 1028 56.81 85.46 -35.58
CA GLN A 1028 57.79 84.39 -35.37
C GLN A 1028 57.46 83.57 -34.12
N PHE A 1029 57.04 84.19 -33.00
CA PHE A 1029 56.57 83.45 -31.82
C PHE A 1029 55.29 82.65 -32.10
N ASP A 1030 54.35 83.17 -32.89
CA ASP A 1030 53.16 82.43 -33.32
C ASP A 1030 53.53 81.24 -34.25
N GLN A 1031 54.59 81.38 -35.07
CA GLN A 1031 55.15 80.27 -35.86
C GLN A 1031 55.86 79.23 -34.98
N LEU A 1032 56.61 79.66 -33.96
CA LEU A 1032 57.23 78.75 -32.98
C LEU A 1032 56.18 77.98 -32.18
N GLN A 1033 55.08 78.64 -31.80
CA GLN A 1033 53.94 77.97 -31.14
C GLN A 1033 53.32 76.89 -32.04
N LYS A 1034 53.09 77.17 -33.33
CA LYS A 1034 52.62 76.17 -34.30
C LYS A 1034 53.59 74.99 -34.46
N ARG A 1035 54.89 75.28 -34.58
CA ARG A 1035 55.93 74.24 -34.69
C ARG A 1035 55.99 73.35 -33.46
N LEU A 1036 55.71 73.88 -32.27
CA LEU A 1036 55.63 73.09 -31.04
C LEU A 1036 54.33 72.29 -30.95
N ASP A 1037 53.20 72.84 -31.41
CA ASP A 1037 51.94 72.10 -31.49
C ASP A 1037 52.06 70.85 -32.36
N ASP A 1038 52.82 70.90 -33.45
CA ASP A 1038 53.12 69.77 -34.35
C ASP A 1038 53.98 68.66 -33.70
N ILE A 1039 54.70 68.95 -32.60
CA ILE A 1039 55.51 67.93 -31.91
C ILE A 1039 54.58 66.97 -31.13
N PRO A 1040 54.70 65.64 -31.32
CA PRO A 1040 53.90 64.67 -30.60
C PRO A 1040 54.20 64.71 -29.09
N LEU A 1041 53.15 64.55 -28.28
CA LEU A 1041 53.26 64.54 -26.81
C LEU A 1041 54.11 63.38 -26.27
N VAL A 1042 54.21 62.31 -27.07
CA VAL A 1042 54.84 61.05 -26.71
C VAL A 1042 55.69 60.60 -27.90
N ILE A 1043 56.98 60.37 -27.68
CA ILE A 1043 57.94 59.91 -28.69
C ILE A 1043 58.33 58.48 -28.37
N GLU A 1044 58.12 57.55 -29.30
CA GLU A 1044 58.58 56.17 -29.15
C GLU A 1044 60.06 56.06 -29.51
N ILE A 1045 60.85 55.53 -28.57
CA ILE A 1045 62.28 55.28 -28.69
C ILE A 1045 62.49 53.77 -28.68
N GLU A 1046 63.14 53.25 -29.72
CA GLU A 1046 63.47 51.82 -29.83
C GLU A 1046 62.27 50.87 -29.64
N SER A 1047 61.04 51.32 -29.95
CA SER A 1047 59.76 50.57 -29.83
C SER A 1047 59.35 50.12 -28.41
N TRP A 1048 60.28 49.99 -27.47
CA TRP A 1048 60.00 49.57 -26.10
C TRP A 1048 60.07 50.71 -25.08
N LEU A 1049 60.70 51.84 -25.40
CA LEU A 1049 60.88 52.96 -24.49
C LEU A 1049 60.06 54.16 -24.98
N ILE A 1050 59.31 54.80 -24.09
CA ILE A 1050 58.57 56.02 -24.40
C ILE A 1050 59.27 57.20 -23.76
N LEU A 1051 59.49 58.27 -24.54
CA LEU A 1051 59.80 59.60 -24.03
C LEU A 1051 58.52 60.45 -23.98
N ASP A 1052 58.06 60.76 -22.78
CA ASP A 1052 56.91 61.61 -22.53
C ASP A 1052 57.37 63.07 -22.43
N VAL A 1053 56.96 63.87 -23.42
CA VAL A 1053 57.37 65.28 -23.61
C VAL A 1053 56.25 66.24 -23.18
N THR A 1054 55.12 65.72 -22.67
CA THR A 1054 53.95 66.51 -22.26
C THR A 1054 54.32 67.69 -21.36
N PHE A 1055 54.95 67.41 -20.22
CA PHE A 1055 55.37 68.43 -19.24
C PHE A 1055 56.39 69.42 -19.82
N PHE A 1056 57.34 68.94 -20.63
CA PHE A 1056 58.32 69.78 -21.30
C PHE A 1056 57.63 70.77 -22.27
N LYS A 1057 56.71 70.27 -23.11
CA LYS A 1057 55.94 71.08 -24.08
C LYS A 1057 55.06 72.11 -23.40
N GLU A 1058 54.34 71.74 -22.34
CA GLU A 1058 53.54 72.68 -21.54
C GLU A 1058 54.40 73.82 -20.99
N THR A 1059 55.61 73.50 -20.51
CA THR A 1059 56.53 74.49 -19.95
C THR A 1059 57.05 75.44 -21.04
N ILE A 1060 57.38 74.95 -22.23
CA ILE A 1060 57.80 75.82 -23.34
C ILE A 1060 56.64 76.67 -23.88
N LEU A 1061 55.44 76.12 -24.02
CA LEU A 1061 54.27 76.88 -24.47
C LEU A 1061 53.96 78.06 -23.53
N THR A 1062 54.09 77.84 -22.21
CA THR A 1062 53.93 78.94 -21.25
C THR A 1062 55.05 79.98 -21.35
N LEU A 1063 56.28 79.58 -21.65
CA LEU A 1063 57.38 80.53 -21.92
C LEU A 1063 57.12 81.35 -23.19
N ILE A 1064 56.72 80.73 -24.31
CA ILE A 1064 56.41 81.46 -25.56
C ILE A 1064 55.27 82.45 -25.36
N GLN A 1065 54.23 82.08 -24.61
CA GLN A 1065 53.17 83.03 -24.26
C GLN A 1065 53.70 84.22 -23.45
N LYS A 1066 54.63 84.00 -22.53
CA LYS A 1066 55.30 85.10 -21.80
C LYS A 1066 56.14 86.00 -22.72
N TRP A 1067 56.91 85.41 -23.63
CA TRP A 1067 57.68 86.16 -24.64
C TRP A 1067 56.74 87.00 -25.54
N SER A 1068 55.74 86.38 -26.19
CA SER A 1068 54.78 87.05 -27.08
C SER A 1068 53.98 88.16 -26.37
N THR A 1069 53.54 87.94 -25.14
CA THR A 1069 52.80 88.96 -24.38
C THR A 1069 53.66 90.14 -23.96
N SER A 1070 54.95 89.92 -23.68
CA SER A 1070 55.89 90.99 -23.32
C SER A 1070 56.22 91.87 -24.53
N TYR A 1071 56.46 91.28 -25.71
CA TYR A 1071 56.60 92.02 -26.97
C TYR A 1071 55.32 92.81 -27.34
N LYS A 1072 54.13 92.22 -27.20
CA LYS A 1072 52.85 92.92 -27.42
C LYS A 1072 52.67 94.11 -26.47
N LYS A 1073 52.97 93.95 -25.17
CA LYS A 1073 52.89 95.05 -24.19
C LYS A 1073 53.83 96.19 -24.56
N LYS A 1074 55.08 95.87 -24.94
CA LYS A 1074 56.07 96.89 -25.30
C LYS A 1074 55.72 97.62 -26.58
N LEU A 1075 55.17 96.94 -27.59
CA LEU A 1075 54.61 97.58 -28.79
C LEU A 1075 53.49 98.58 -28.44
N VAL A 1076 52.56 98.20 -27.56
CA VAL A 1076 51.47 99.10 -27.14
C VAL A 1076 52.03 100.31 -26.40
N GLU A 1077 53.00 100.11 -25.51
CA GLU A 1077 53.66 101.17 -24.78
C GLU A 1077 54.38 102.15 -25.72
N LEU A 1078 55.20 101.66 -26.66
CA LEU A 1078 55.96 102.49 -27.60
C LEU A 1078 55.07 103.21 -28.63
N LYS A 1079 53.97 102.57 -29.06
CA LYS A 1079 52.96 103.19 -29.92
C LYS A 1079 52.22 104.33 -29.21
N SER A 1080 51.92 104.17 -27.93
CA SER A 1080 51.28 105.23 -27.13
C SER A 1080 52.19 106.44 -26.90
N LEU A 1081 53.50 106.23 -26.86
CA LEU A 1081 54.51 107.28 -26.65
C LEU A 1081 54.97 107.98 -27.93
N GLY A 1082 54.51 107.54 -29.12
CA GLY A 1082 54.90 108.12 -30.41
C GLY A 1082 56.39 107.96 -30.76
N LYS A 1083 57.07 106.97 -30.15
CA LYS A 1083 58.53 106.76 -30.28
C LYS A 1083 58.92 105.68 -31.31
N LEU A 1084 57.96 105.21 -32.11
CA LEU A 1084 58.22 104.30 -33.21
C LEU A 1084 58.64 105.10 -34.46
N ARG A 1085 59.61 104.59 -35.20
CA ARG A 1085 60.08 105.22 -36.44
C ARG A 1085 58.93 105.26 -37.45
N VAL A 1086 58.55 106.46 -37.89
CA VAL A 1086 57.58 106.66 -38.96
C VAL A 1086 58.35 106.66 -40.28
N ILE A 1087 57.94 105.84 -41.24
CA ILE A 1087 58.51 105.85 -42.59
C ILE A 1087 57.91 107.05 -43.31
N GLU A 1088 58.73 108.03 -43.69
CA GLU A 1088 58.31 109.08 -44.64
C GLU A 1088 58.24 108.45 -46.04
N GLU A 1089 57.02 108.35 -46.59
CA GLU A 1089 56.76 107.98 -47.97
C GLU A 1089 57.05 109.19 -48.89
N ASP A 1090 58.17 109.16 -49.61
CA ASP A 1090 58.41 110.01 -50.79
C ASP A 1090 58.63 109.11 -52.02
N GLY A 1091 57.57 108.95 -52.84
CA GLY A 1091 57.65 108.58 -54.27
C GLY A 1091 57.46 107.13 -54.67
#